data_AF-A0A1G0LM81-F1
#
_entry.id   AF-A0A1G0LM81-F1
#
_cell.length_a   1.000
_cell.length_b   1.000
_cell.length_c   1.000
_cell.angle_alpha   90.00
_cell.angle_beta   90.00
_cell.angle_gamma   90.00
#
_symmetry.space_group_name_H-M   'P 1'
#
loop_
_entity.id
_entity.type
_entity.pdbx_description
1 polymer ?
#
loop_
_entity_poly.entity_id
_entity_poly.type
_entity_poly.pdbx_seq_one_letter_code
_entity_poly.pdbx_strand_id
1 'polypeptide(L)'
;MLCLLVPTIASAVTPMVAAGGHHTVALKSNGTVVAWGRNDYGQLGIGNTNIYQGPVAVPGLTGVVAVTAGSNSTYALKSDGTVVGWGNNDTGQLADGTTTLRLSPVAVQGLVGVAALAACDSHVVALKSDGTVVSWGITSSTLAVVPGLSGIITVATGATHSIALKSDGTVFTWGKNDYGQLGVGSPGVDFFSPVAIQQAELSGVKTVAAGLNFSVAIKYDGTVMTWGNNAHGELGNRWRTTNNVFVSPVPGLTGVTAVAVRGSHVVALKSDGTVVAWGDNSNGEVGDGTTVTRYEPAPVNGLVGVASLAAGTAHSVARKSDGSIVAWGANGYRQLGNGNTDSLVPLVVGTNLTSAYTNQAIESKLIASDSPIFNINATASSGLPVVFTTLTPSVCTVSGNTVTGTTTGTCTIAANQAGNSIYGAAAQWTYSVLIRSTDSIVAIELSAPALTVGSRTTATATTTTGRSPYLQSQTPSVCMVHGSTILPVSIGTCTINAWTWPEPAYYTASLTQSFTVGKGSQTITFGLSPAIGPGGSNTVSAVASSGLTVSFSTLTPQVCTVTGNTVSALTEGTCTIAANQAGNANYHAATQATQNIPIAKGNQSITFRFVPKMFVGGTGPISAFATSGLAVSLTSATPDICTVSGDTVSAIAAGSCTIVGNQPGDANYYNAATATKSINVGMSLRISPMVAAGGKHTVALRTDGTVVTWGLNSYGELGDGTSTSRSNPATVPGLSGVVAVAAGLFHSVALKSDGTVVAWGYNGDGRLGDGTLTHRSTPVPVQGLSGVVAVAAGSSHTVALKSDGTVVAWGWNGAGQLGDGTKTNRITPVAVSAPTGVVAVAAGESHTLALRSDGTLVAWGGNRYGQLGDGTITDRDSPVAVPALSEVVAVAGGGNHTMAVKSDGTVATWGWNAYGQLGDGTRTDRLDPAQVPELTGVTTVAAGESHSVALKSDGSSMAWGYNRFGSLGDGTTTDRWEPGAVPGLTDVTAVAAGSSTTFALKNNGTVAEWGYKSGSSLTRPQTASVG
;
A
#
# COMPACT_ATOMS: atom_id res chain seq x y z
N MET A 1 13.83 -11.48 -7.15
CA MET A 1 12.54 -11.44 -7.84
C MET A 1 11.55 -11.94 -6.81
N LEU A 2 10.64 -11.06 -6.40
CA LEU A 2 9.61 -11.39 -5.42
C LEU A 2 8.75 -12.52 -6.04
N CYS A 3 7.80 -13.09 -5.32
CA CYS A 3 6.64 -13.70 -6.01
C CYS A 3 5.82 -12.64 -6.80
N LEU A 4 6.48 -11.65 -7.44
CA LEU A 4 5.90 -10.44 -7.98
C LEU A 4 6.75 -9.66 -9.01
N LEU A 5 6.00 -9.13 -9.99
CA LEU A 5 6.22 -8.08 -10.97
C LEU A 5 7.22 -8.33 -12.10
N VAL A 6 6.63 -8.58 -13.28
CA VAL A 6 7.21 -8.25 -14.57
C VAL A 6 6.71 -6.83 -14.87
N PRO A 7 7.59 -5.83 -15.06
CA PRO A 7 7.13 -4.51 -15.44
C PRO A 7 6.49 -4.57 -16.84
N THR A 8 5.42 -3.78 -16.98
CA THR A 8 4.77 -3.34 -18.23
C THR A 8 5.60 -3.58 -19.48
N ILE A 9 5.12 -4.45 -20.37
CA ILE A 9 5.55 -4.73 -21.77
C ILE A 9 6.83 -3.96 -22.15
N ALA A 10 7.97 -4.41 -21.63
CA ALA A 10 9.26 -3.92 -22.07
C ALA A 10 9.53 -4.53 -23.46
N SER A 11 10.03 -3.73 -24.39
CA SER A 11 10.41 -4.18 -25.74
C SER A 11 11.58 -5.18 -25.77
N ALA A 12 12.20 -5.48 -24.62
CA ALA A 12 13.33 -6.38 -24.48
C ALA A 12 13.09 -7.45 -23.40
N VAL A 13 13.39 -8.72 -23.72
CA VAL A 13 13.33 -9.84 -22.79
C VAL A 13 14.37 -9.65 -21.69
N THR A 14 13.93 -9.51 -20.44
CA THR A 14 14.82 -9.42 -19.29
C THR A 14 15.11 -10.83 -18.76
N PRO A 15 16.37 -11.31 -18.79
CA PRO A 15 16.68 -12.65 -18.32
C PRO A 15 16.42 -12.80 -16.82
N MET A 16 15.76 -13.90 -16.43
CA MET A 16 15.30 -14.12 -15.06
C MET A 16 15.31 -15.60 -14.67
N VAL A 17 15.17 -15.86 -13.38
CA VAL A 17 15.06 -17.21 -12.80
C VAL A 17 13.81 -17.29 -11.92
N ALA A 18 13.17 -18.46 -11.91
CA ALA A 18 12.07 -18.83 -11.04
C ALA A 18 12.33 -20.23 -10.47
N ALA A 19 11.83 -20.51 -9.26
CA ALA A 19 12.04 -21.78 -8.59
C ALA A 19 10.70 -22.36 -8.12
N GLY A 20 10.45 -23.61 -8.53
CA GLY A 20 9.33 -24.42 -8.10
C GLY A 20 9.68 -25.27 -6.88
N GLY A 21 8.83 -26.22 -6.51
CA GLY A 21 8.97 -27.01 -5.28
C GLY A 21 10.31 -27.74 -5.23
N HIS A 22 10.62 -28.40 -6.35
CA HIS A 22 11.84 -29.18 -6.55
C HIS A 22 12.39 -29.03 -7.98
N HIS A 23 12.10 -27.91 -8.64
CA HIS A 23 12.58 -27.60 -9.99
C HIS A 23 12.93 -26.12 -10.10
N THR A 24 13.71 -25.79 -11.12
CA THR A 24 14.14 -24.42 -11.41
C THR A 24 13.92 -24.12 -12.89
N VAL A 25 13.59 -22.88 -13.19
CA VAL A 25 13.30 -22.40 -14.55
C VAL A 25 14.05 -21.09 -14.77
N ALA A 26 14.66 -20.94 -15.94
CA ALA A 26 15.36 -19.74 -16.35
C ALA A 26 14.86 -19.25 -17.71
N LEU A 27 14.68 -17.94 -17.83
CA LEU A 27 14.43 -17.24 -19.10
C LEU A 27 15.73 -16.61 -19.57
N LYS A 28 16.18 -16.98 -20.77
CA LYS A 28 17.35 -16.40 -21.43
C LYS A 28 17.00 -15.10 -22.14
N SER A 29 18.02 -14.29 -22.45
CA SER A 29 17.87 -13.02 -23.20
C SER A 29 17.28 -13.20 -24.60
N ASN A 30 17.42 -14.38 -25.20
CA ASN A 30 16.84 -14.73 -26.49
C ASN A 30 15.40 -15.26 -26.39
N GLY A 31 14.76 -15.19 -25.22
CA GLY A 31 13.39 -15.68 -24.99
C GLY A 31 13.28 -17.21 -24.79
N THR A 32 14.39 -17.95 -24.82
CA THR A 32 14.37 -19.40 -24.57
C THR A 32 14.16 -19.68 -23.08
N VAL A 33 13.22 -20.58 -22.77
CA VAL A 33 12.98 -21.09 -21.42
C VAL A 33 13.76 -22.39 -21.22
N VAL A 34 14.51 -22.50 -20.13
CA VAL A 34 15.24 -23.70 -19.71
C VAL A 34 14.76 -24.11 -18.33
N ALA A 35 14.46 -25.39 -18.14
CA ALA A 35 14.02 -25.95 -16.86
C ALA A 35 14.86 -27.15 -16.45
N TRP A 36 14.99 -27.42 -15.15
CA TRP A 36 15.66 -28.60 -14.60
C TRP A 36 15.16 -28.96 -13.21
N GLY A 37 15.51 -30.15 -12.75
CA GLY A 37 15.11 -30.69 -11.45
C GLY A 37 14.12 -31.83 -11.57
N ARG A 38 13.16 -31.90 -10.64
CA ARG A 38 12.09 -32.90 -10.58
C ARG A 38 11.09 -32.70 -11.74
N ASN A 39 10.61 -33.80 -12.33
CA ASN A 39 9.67 -33.75 -13.47
C ASN A 39 8.53 -34.79 -13.42
N ASP A 40 8.21 -35.33 -12.25
CA ASP A 40 7.16 -36.35 -12.08
C ASP A 40 5.74 -35.89 -12.46
N TYR A 41 5.47 -34.59 -12.43
CA TYR A 41 4.22 -33.98 -12.88
C TYR A 41 4.31 -33.32 -14.26
N GLY A 42 5.45 -33.45 -14.95
CA GLY A 42 5.71 -32.75 -16.21
C GLY A 42 6.06 -31.28 -16.04
N GLN A 43 6.42 -30.83 -14.84
CA GLN A 43 6.71 -29.43 -14.49
C GLN A 43 7.89 -28.81 -15.25
N LEU A 44 8.70 -29.61 -15.95
CA LEU A 44 9.73 -29.13 -16.87
C LEU A 44 9.22 -28.86 -18.29
N GLY A 45 8.02 -29.32 -18.65
CA GLY A 45 7.37 -29.01 -19.93
C GLY A 45 7.95 -29.71 -21.15
N ILE A 46 8.75 -30.76 -20.95
CA ILE A 46 9.52 -31.46 -21.99
C ILE A 46 8.79 -32.66 -22.63
N GLY A 47 7.49 -32.81 -22.37
CA GLY A 47 6.66 -33.86 -22.97
C GLY A 47 6.83 -35.26 -22.36
N ASN A 48 7.44 -35.38 -21.19
CA ASN A 48 7.60 -36.64 -20.44
C ASN A 48 7.60 -36.39 -18.92
N THR A 49 7.63 -37.47 -18.13
CA THR A 49 7.73 -37.46 -16.66
C THR A 49 9.05 -38.01 -16.12
N ASN A 50 10.13 -37.96 -16.91
CA ASN A 50 11.43 -38.50 -16.49
C ASN A 50 11.93 -37.79 -15.22
N ILE A 51 12.02 -38.54 -14.13
CA ILE A 51 11.94 -38.01 -12.76
C ILE A 51 12.96 -36.90 -12.46
N TYR A 52 14.19 -36.97 -13.00
CA TYR A 52 15.24 -35.97 -12.79
C TYR A 52 15.97 -35.59 -14.09
N GLN A 53 16.00 -34.31 -14.41
CA GLN A 53 16.70 -33.79 -15.58
C GLN A 53 17.67 -32.67 -15.20
N GLY A 54 18.81 -32.65 -15.90
CA GLY A 54 19.65 -31.45 -15.93
C GLY A 54 18.98 -30.34 -16.77
N PRO A 55 19.64 -29.18 -16.90
CA PRO A 55 19.16 -28.06 -17.71
C PRO A 55 18.72 -28.47 -19.13
N VAL A 56 17.43 -28.33 -19.43
CA VAL A 56 16.82 -28.68 -20.71
C VAL A 56 15.91 -27.55 -21.21
N ALA A 57 15.93 -27.29 -22.53
CA ALA A 57 15.07 -26.28 -23.13
C ALA A 57 13.62 -26.75 -23.17
N VAL A 58 12.67 -25.87 -22.83
CA VAL A 58 11.23 -26.16 -22.89
C VAL A 58 10.76 -25.96 -24.33
N PRO A 59 10.28 -27.01 -25.02
CA PRO A 59 9.87 -26.92 -26.42
C PRO A 59 8.57 -26.13 -26.59
N GLY A 60 8.36 -25.59 -27.80
CA GLY A 60 7.08 -24.99 -28.20
C GLY A 60 6.79 -23.59 -27.64
N LEU A 61 7.75 -22.97 -26.95
CA LEU A 61 7.62 -21.62 -26.42
C LEU A 61 8.32 -20.58 -27.33
N THR A 62 7.59 -19.53 -27.67
CA THR A 62 8.09 -18.36 -28.40
C THR A 62 7.56 -17.08 -27.75
N GLY A 63 8.31 -15.99 -27.88
CA GLY A 63 7.90 -14.67 -27.40
C GLY A 63 7.74 -14.55 -25.89
N VAL A 64 8.38 -15.41 -25.10
CA VAL A 64 8.29 -15.40 -23.62
C VAL A 64 9.04 -14.19 -23.05
N VAL A 65 8.37 -13.44 -22.18
CA VAL A 65 8.91 -12.26 -21.49
C VAL A 65 9.07 -12.47 -19.99
N ALA A 66 8.39 -13.48 -19.42
CA ALA A 66 8.58 -13.86 -18.02
C ALA A 66 8.18 -15.30 -17.73
N VAL A 67 8.69 -15.84 -16.61
CA VAL A 67 8.38 -17.18 -16.11
C VAL A 67 8.10 -17.14 -14.60
N THR A 68 7.24 -18.03 -14.12
CA THR A 68 6.97 -18.26 -12.68
C THR A 68 6.63 -19.72 -12.42
N ALA A 69 6.70 -20.17 -11.17
CA ALA A 69 6.52 -21.58 -10.83
C ALA A 69 5.71 -21.78 -9.53
N GLY A 70 4.67 -22.62 -9.63
CA GLY A 70 3.98 -23.22 -8.48
C GLY A 70 4.78 -24.39 -7.89
N SER A 71 4.22 -25.16 -6.96
CA SER A 71 4.91 -26.30 -6.32
C SER A 71 5.37 -27.32 -7.36
N ASN A 72 4.42 -27.77 -8.19
CA ASN A 72 4.65 -28.77 -9.24
C ASN A 72 4.14 -28.27 -10.60
N SER A 73 3.98 -26.97 -10.79
CA SER A 73 3.53 -26.36 -12.04
C SER A 73 4.43 -25.18 -12.43
N THR A 74 4.46 -24.86 -13.71
CA THR A 74 5.27 -23.80 -14.29
C THR A 74 4.44 -23.00 -15.28
N TYR A 75 4.68 -21.70 -15.33
CA TYR A 75 3.97 -20.79 -16.22
C TYR A 75 4.96 -19.88 -16.95
N ALA A 76 4.62 -19.51 -18.19
CA ALA A 76 5.30 -18.48 -18.95
C ALA A 76 4.29 -17.44 -19.43
N LEU A 77 4.68 -16.17 -19.30
CA LEU A 77 3.98 -15.02 -19.86
C LEU A 77 4.64 -14.65 -21.19
N LYS A 78 3.85 -14.56 -22.25
CA LYS A 78 4.30 -14.11 -23.57
C LYS A 78 4.11 -12.61 -23.74
N SER A 79 4.85 -12.05 -24.68
CA SER A 79 4.85 -10.62 -25.05
C SER A 79 3.50 -10.12 -25.56
N ASP A 80 2.64 -11.00 -26.09
CA ASP A 80 1.26 -10.71 -26.49
C ASP A 80 0.26 -10.73 -25.32
N GLY A 81 0.74 -10.94 -24.09
CA GLY A 81 -0.09 -11.01 -22.88
C GLY A 81 -0.80 -12.34 -22.68
N THR A 82 -0.46 -13.38 -23.46
CA THR A 82 -0.96 -14.75 -23.24
C THR A 82 -0.15 -15.48 -22.18
N VAL A 83 -0.83 -16.31 -21.38
CA VAL A 83 -0.20 -17.16 -20.37
C VAL A 83 -0.27 -18.61 -20.83
N VAL A 84 0.85 -19.33 -20.70
CA VAL A 84 0.92 -20.77 -20.91
C VAL A 84 1.37 -21.45 -19.62
N GLY A 85 0.71 -22.54 -19.25
CA GLY A 85 0.99 -23.32 -18.04
C GLY A 85 1.23 -24.80 -18.36
N TRP A 86 2.02 -25.47 -17.52
CA TRP A 86 2.26 -26.92 -17.56
C TRP A 86 2.64 -27.47 -16.19
N GLY A 87 2.69 -28.79 -16.06
CA GLY A 87 2.92 -29.49 -14.80
C GLY A 87 1.62 -29.99 -14.15
N ASN A 88 1.59 -30.02 -12.83
CA ASN A 88 0.46 -30.50 -12.05
C ASN A 88 -0.79 -29.62 -12.23
N ASN A 89 -1.97 -30.24 -12.20
CA ASN A 89 -3.26 -29.57 -12.35
C ASN A 89 -4.37 -30.12 -11.44
N ASP A 90 -4.03 -30.84 -10.37
CA ASP A 90 -5.03 -31.50 -9.50
C ASP A 90 -6.10 -30.55 -8.92
N THR A 91 -5.77 -29.26 -8.77
CA THR A 91 -6.68 -28.22 -8.24
C THR A 91 -7.23 -27.29 -9.32
N GLY A 92 -6.94 -27.55 -10.61
CA GLY A 92 -7.28 -26.65 -11.71
C GLY A 92 -6.32 -25.46 -11.85
N GLN A 93 -5.11 -25.54 -11.28
CA GLN A 93 -4.12 -24.45 -11.30
C GLN A 93 -3.62 -24.09 -12.70
N LEU A 94 -3.81 -24.93 -13.72
CA LEU A 94 -3.51 -24.58 -15.11
C LEU A 94 -4.65 -23.86 -15.84
N ALA A 95 -5.84 -23.76 -15.21
CA ALA A 95 -7.02 -23.07 -15.74
C ALA A 95 -7.37 -23.45 -17.20
N ASP A 96 -7.29 -24.73 -17.52
CA ASP A 96 -7.59 -25.27 -18.85
C ASP A 96 -8.91 -26.07 -18.91
N GLY A 97 -9.75 -25.92 -17.87
CA GLY A 97 -11.03 -26.61 -17.75
C GLY A 97 -10.91 -28.09 -17.36
N THR A 98 -9.70 -28.57 -17.03
CA THR A 98 -9.46 -29.94 -16.58
C THR A 98 -8.71 -29.96 -15.26
N THR A 99 -8.58 -31.14 -14.66
CA THR A 99 -7.72 -31.40 -13.49
C THR A 99 -6.57 -32.35 -13.81
N THR A 100 -6.26 -32.55 -15.10
CA THR A 100 -5.20 -33.45 -15.53
C THR A 100 -3.90 -32.68 -15.72
N LEU A 101 -2.78 -33.24 -15.26
CA LEU A 101 -1.47 -32.65 -15.48
C LEU A 101 -1.17 -32.43 -16.98
N ARG A 102 -0.26 -31.51 -17.28
CA ARG A 102 0.18 -31.20 -18.65
C ARG A 102 1.68 -31.38 -18.77
N LEU A 103 2.10 -32.30 -19.64
CA LEU A 103 3.52 -32.60 -19.87
C LEU A 103 4.23 -31.57 -20.76
N SER A 104 3.47 -30.73 -21.46
CA SER A 104 3.96 -29.68 -22.35
C SER A 104 3.18 -28.39 -22.12
N PRO A 105 3.75 -27.21 -22.45
CA PRO A 105 3.07 -25.93 -22.30
C PRO A 105 1.72 -25.87 -23.01
N VAL A 106 0.67 -25.46 -22.29
CA VAL A 106 -0.69 -25.26 -22.80
C VAL A 106 -1.14 -23.84 -22.48
N ALA A 107 -1.82 -23.19 -23.42
CA ALA A 107 -2.37 -21.85 -23.19
C ALA A 107 -3.53 -21.88 -22.19
N VAL A 108 -3.50 -20.95 -21.24
CA VAL A 108 -4.61 -20.69 -20.31
C VAL A 108 -5.74 -20.03 -21.09
N GLN A 109 -6.82 -20.75 -21.31
CA GLN A 109 -7.92 -20.29 -22.17
C GLN A 109 -8.72 -19.17 -21.49
N GLY A 110 -9.11 -18.16 -22.27
CA GLY A 110 -9.92 -17.04 -21.77
C GLY A 110 -9.16 -15.97 -20.98
N LEU A 111 -7.84 -16.14 -20.77
CA LEU A 111 -6.99 -15.15 -20.10
C LEU A 111 -6.13 -14.40 -21.14
N VAL A 112 -6.44 -13.13 -21.37
CA VAL A 112 -5.74 -12.28 -22.36
C VAL A 112 -5.28 -10.96 -21.74
N GLY A 113 -4.25 -10.35 -22.32
CA GLY A 113 -3.76 -9.03 -21.92
C GLY A 113 -3.13 -9.02 -20.52
N VAL A 114 -2.52 -10.12 -20.10
CA VAL A 114 -1.82 -10.23 -18.81
C VAL A 114 -0.53 -9.41 -18.83
N ALA A 115 -0.33 -8.59 -17.80
CA ALA A 115 0.87 -7.79 -17.60
C ALA A 115 1.82 -8.41 -16.57
N ALA A 116 1.29 -9.07 -15.54
CA ALA A 116 2.07 -9.76 -14.53
C ALA A 116 1.37 -11.03 -14.02
N LEU A 117 2.16 -12.01 -13.57
CA LEU A 117 1.69 -13.31 -13.10
C LEU A 117 2.50 -13.76 -11.87
N ALA A 118 1.80 -14.27 -10.86
CA ALA A 118 2.38 -14.85 -9.65
C ALA A 118 1.77 -16.23 -9.40
N ALA A 119 2.60 -17.21 -9.04
CA ALA A 119 2.18 -18.55 -8.67
C ALA A 119 2.94 -19.01 -7.42
N CYS A 120 2.22 -19.60 -6.47
CA CYS A 120 2.80 -20.20 -5.28
C CYS A 120 1.96 -21.41 -4.90
N ASP A 121 2.64 -22.51 -4.60
CA ASP A 121 2.02 -23.82 -4.46
C ASP A 121 1.06 -24.17 -5.62
N SER A 122 -0.25 -24.23 -5.34
CA SER A 122 -1.29 -24.48 -6.34
C SER A 122 -2.21 -23.27 -6.54
N HIS A 123 -1.84 -22.08 -6.06
CA HIS A 123 -2.61 -20.85 -6.20
C HIS A 123 -1.92 -19.87 -7.15
N VAL A 124 -2.70 -19.21 -8.00
CA VAL A 124 -2.19 -18.37 -9.09
C VAL A 124 -2.99 -17.07 -9.17
N VAL A 125 -2.29 -15.95 -9.39
CA VAL A 125 -2.88 -14.62 -9.58
C VAL A 125 -2.24 -13.94 -10.78
N ALA A 126 -3.07 -13.37 -11.65
CA ALA A 126 -2.67 -12.55 -12.78
C ALA A 126 -3.18 -11.11 -12.62
N LEU A 127 -2.35 -10.15 -13.01
CA LEU A 127 -2.70 -8.75 -13.19
C LEU A 127 -2.76 -8.47 -14.69
N LYS A 128 -3.93 -8.08 -15.19
CA LYS A 128 -4.11 -7.64 -16.57
C LYS A 128 -3.62 -6.20 -16.76
N SER A 129 -3.29 -5.86 -17.99
CA SER A 129 -2.84 -4.51 -18.41
C SER A 129 -3.90 -3.42 -18.16
N ASP A 130 -5.18 -3.78 -18.09
CA ASP A 130 -6.29 -2.91 -17.73
C ASP A 130 -6.46 -2.69 -16.20
N GLY A 131 -5.59 -3.32 -15.38
CA GLY A 131 -5.65 -3.25 -13.92
C GLY A 131 -6.54 -4.31 -13.25
N THR A 132 -7.22 -5.16 -14.03
CA THR A 132 -8.04 -6.26 -13.53
C THR A 132 -7.18 -7.36 -12.91
N VAL A 133 -7.58 -7.86 -11.75
CA VAL A 133 -6.93 -9.00 -11.09
C VAL A 133 -7.76 -10.26 -11.29
N VAL A 134 -7.11 -11.35 -11.69
CA VAL A 134 -7.73 -12.67 -11.90
C VAL A 134 -6.99 -13.70 -11.06
N SER A 135 -7.69 -14.54 -10.30
CA SER A 135 -7.10 -15.59 -9.46
C SER A 135 -7.73 -16.96 -9.70
N TRP A 136 -6.96 -18.03 -9.57
CA TRP A 136 -7.42 -19.43 -9.74
C TRP A 136 -6.46 -20.43 -9.08
N GLY A 137 -6.83 -21.71 -9.11
CA GLY A 137 -6.12 -22.83 -8.48
C GLY A 137 -6.84 -23.29 -7.21
N ILE A 138 -6.11 -23.44 -6.10
CA ILE A 138 -6.64 -24.04 -4.86
C ILE A 138 -7.86 -23.32 -4.27
N THR A 139 -8.02 -22.01 -4.53
CA THR A 139 -9.17 -21.22 -4.06
C THR A 139 -10.33 -21.16 -5.07
N SER A 140 -10.07 -21.49 -6.34
CA SER A 140 -11.06 -21.56 -7.42
C SER A 140 -10.49 -22.35 -8.59
N SER A 141 -11.10 -23.48 -8.97
CA SER A 141 -10.62 -24.32 -10.08
C SER A 141 -10.76 -23.68 -11.47
N THR A 142 -11.34 -22.48 -11.55
CA THR A 142 -11.52 -21.70 -12.79
C THR A 142 -11.06 -20.25 -12.59
N LEU A 143 -10.84 -19.54 -13.71
CA LEU A 143 -10.48 -18.12 -13.69
C LEU A 143 -11.57 -17.28 -13.01
N ALA A 144 -11.23 -16.67 -11.88
CA ALA A 144 -12.13 -15.78 -11.15
C ALA A 144 -11.60 -14.34 -11.18
N VAL A 145 -12.40 -13.40 -11.70
CA VAL A 145 -12.12 -11.97 -11.58
C VAL A 145 -12.33 -11.55 -10.13
N VAL A 146 -11.33 -10.91 -9.54
CA VAL A 146 -11.36 -10.48 -8.14
C VAL A 146 -12.12 -9.15 -8.03
N PRO A 147 -13.30 -9.11 -7.38
CA PRO A 147 -14.15 -7.92 -7.38
C PRO A 147 -13.60 -6.83 -6.47
N GLY A 148 -13.95 -5.57 -6.77
CA GLY A 148 -13.64 -4.42 -5.90
C GLY A 148 -12.20 -3.90 -5.97
N LEU A 149 -11.36 -4.46 -6.83
CA LEU A 149 -10.00 -3.97 -7.07
C LEU A 149 -9.94 -3.06 -8.30
N SER A 150 -9.25 -1.93 -8.18
CA SER A 150 -8.95 -1.02 -9.28
C SER A 150 -7.63 -0.28 -9.02
N GLY A 151 -6.91 0.06 -10.09
CA GLY A 151 -5.62 0.75 -9.98
C GLY A 151 -4.51 -0.11 -9.33
N ILE A 152 -4.62 -1.44 -9.43
CA ILE A 152 -3.60 -2.36 -8.91
C ILE A 152 -2.37 -2.31 -9.81
N ILE A 153 -1.21 -2.13 -9.19
CA ILE A 153 0.07 -2.07 -9.89
C ILE A 153 0.89 -3.34 -9.70
N THR A 154 0.56 -4.16 -8.69
CA THR A 154 1.41 -5.24 -8.18
C THR A 154 0.54 -6.31 -7.48
N VAL A 155 0.66 -7.60 -7.84
CA VAL A 155 -0.03 -8.77 -7.21
C VAL A 155 0.91 -9.94 -6.89
N ALA A 156 0.92 -10.45 -5.65
CA ALA A 156 1.62 -11.68 -5.23
C ALA A 156 0.64 -12.70 -4.63
N THR A 157 1.11 -13.94 -4.54
CA THR A 157 0.35 -15.04 -3.97
C THR A 157 1.20 -15.91 -3.07
N GLY A 158 0.63 -16.32 -1.94
CA GLY A 158 1.12 -17.42 -1.12
C GLY A 158 0.40 -18.72 -1.47
N ALA A 159 0.45 -19.71 -0.57
CA ALA A 159 -0.13 -21.03 -0.84
C ALA A 159 -1.65 -20.98 -1.04
N THR A 160 -2.33 -20.16 -0.23
CA THR A 160 -3.79 -20.09 -0.15
C THR A 160 -4.31 -18.66 0.03
N HIS A 161 -3.43 -17.66 -0.09
CA HIS A 161 -3.75 -16.24 0.04
C HIS A 161 -3.08 -15.41 -1.05
N SER A 162 -3.56 -14.19 -1.21
CA SER A 162 -3.10 -13.26 -2.23
C SER A 162 -3.00 -11.85 -1.66
N ILE A 163 -2.08 -11.08 -2.22
CA ILE A 163 -1.80 -9.71 -1.80
C ILE A 163 -1.65 -8.83 -3.04
N ALA A 164 -2.20 -7.63 -3.01
CA ALA A 164 -2.13 -6.66 -4.08
C ALA A 164 -1.75 -5.28 -3.55
N LEU A 165 -0.97 -4.53 -4.32
CA LEU A 165 -0.62 -3.14 -4.04
C LEU A 165 -1.25 -2.25 -5.10
N LYS A 166 -2.00 -1.25 -4.63
CA LYS A 166 -2.62 -0.21 -5.44
C LYS A 166 -1.65 0.95 -5.66
N SER A 167 -1.83 1.69 -6.75
CA SER A 167 -1.00 2.85 -7.11
C SER A 167 -0.93 3.96 -6.05
N ASP A 168 -1.93 4.05 -5.17
CA ASP A 168 -1.97 5.01 -4.06
C ASP A 168 -1.21 4.52 -2.80
N GLY A 169 -0.60 3.34 -2.84
CA GLY A 169 0.13 2.74 -1.73
C GLY A 169 -0.70 1.79 -0.87
N THR A 170 -2.01 1.67 -1.10
CA THR A 170 -2.88 0.77 -0.33
C THR A 170 -2.57 -0.69 -0.62
N VAL A 171 -2.43 -1.50 0.42
CA VAL A 171 -2.22 -2.95 0.31
C VAL A 171 -3.52 -3.70 0.58
N PHE A 172 -3.96 -4.51 -0.38
CA PHE A 172 -5.11 -5.40 -0.29
C PHE A 172 -4.67 -6.85 -0.11
N THR A 173 -5.51 -7.64 0.56
CA THR A 173 -5.25 -9.05 0.85
C THR A 173 -6.55 -9.87 0.78
N TRP A 174 -6.47 -11.15 0.41
CA TRP A 174 -7.61 -12.09 0.44
C TRP A 174 -7.12 -13.55 0.43
N GLY A 175 -8.01 -14.48 0.76
CA GLY A 175 -7.77 -15.92 0.86
C GLY A 175 -7.83 -16.41 2.30
N LYS A 176 -7.11 -17.50 2.59
CA LYS A 176 -7.07 -18.10 3.93
C LYS A 176 -6.20 -17.30 4.90
N ASN A 177 -6.56 -17.34 6.19
CA ASN A 177 -5.87 -16.58 7.25
C ASN A 177 -5.42 -17.42 8.45
N ASP A 178 -5.15 -18.71 8.26
CA ASP A 178 -4.81 -19.66 9.33
C ASP A 178 -3.70 -19.17 10.29
N TYR A 179 -2.75 -18.39 9.78
CA TYR A 179 -1.56 -17.89 10.49
C TYR A 179 -1.47 -16.36 10.57
N GLY A 180 -2.56 -15.64 10.27
CA GLY A 180 -2.54 -14.18 10.23
C GLY A 180 -1.87 -13.59 8.99
N GLN A 181 -1.60 -14.41 7.97
CA GLN A 181 -0.90 -14.03 6.73
C GLN A 181 -1.60 -12.94 5.92
N LEU A 182 -2.88 -12.68 6.19
CA LEU A 182 -3.59 -11.58 5.58
C LEU A 182 -3.22 -10.23 6.22
N GLY A 183 -2.83 -10.20 7.49
CA GLY A 183 -2.55 -8.93 8.21
C GLY A 183 -3.82 -8.17 8.60
N VAL A 184 -4.98 -8.79 8.47
CA VAL A 184 -6.30 -8.28 8.89
C VAL A 184 -7.06 -9.34 9.66
N GLY A 185 -8.01 -8.90 10.49
CA GLY A 185 -8.85 -9.77 11.29
C GLY A 185 -8.04 -10.55 12.35
N SER A 186 -8.57 -11.71 12.73
CA SER A 186 -7.89 -12.64 13.63
C SER A 186 -7.41 -13.88 12.85
N PRO A 187 -6.32 -14.54 13.27
CA PRO A 187 -5.90 -15.81 12.67
C PRO A 187 -7.04 -16.83 12.68
N GLY A 188 -7.23 -17.53 11.56
CA GLY A 188 -8.35 -18.46 11.34
C GLY A 188 -9.63 -17.81 10.79
N VAL A 189 -9.68 -16.48 10.61
CA VAL A 189 -10.78 -15.80 9.91
C VAL A 189 -10.40 -15.53 8.47
N ASP A 190 -10.97 -16.30 7.56
CA ASP A 190 -10.72 -16.20 6.11
C ASP A 190 -11.46 -15.00 5.48
N PHE A 191 -10.86 -14.42 4.44
CA PHE A 191 -11.45 -13.31 3.68
C PHE A 191 -11.36 -13.60 2.19
N PHE A 192 -12.41 -14.15 1.58
CA PHE A 192 -12.40 -14.50 0.15
C PHE A 192 -12.65 -13.30 -0.79
N SER A 193 -13.00 -12.15 -0.23
CA SER A 193 -13.06 -10.86 -0.94
C SER A 193 -11.88 -9.97 -0.50
N PRO A 194 -11.33 -9.12 -1.38
CA PRO A 194 -10.22 -8.24 -1.03
C PRO A 194 -10.54 -7.29 0.12
N VAL A 195 -9.64 -7.23 1.10
CA VAL A 195 -9.70 -6.31 2.23
C VAL A 195 -8.43 -5.50 2.28
N ALA A 196 -8.55 -4.19 2.53
CA ALA A 196 -7.40 -3.31 2.72
C ALA A 196 -6.78 -3.52 4.12
N ILE A 197 -5.45 -3.62 4.19
CA ILE A 197 -4.72 -3.70 5.45
C ILE A 197 -4.63 -2.30 6.06
N GLN A 198 -5.36 -2.06 7.15
CA GLN A 198 -5.40 -0.75 7.84
C GLN A 198 -4.37 -0.63 8.96
N GLN A 199 -3.10 -0.93 8.66
CA GLN A 199 -1.98 -0.79 9.60
C GLN A 199 -1.05 0.34 9.13
N ALA A 200 -0.79 1.34 9.97
CA ALA A 200 -0.05 2.57 9.63
C ALA A 200 1.40 2.29 9.17
N GLU A 201 1.93 1.15 9.61
CA GLU A 201 3.24 0.61 9.29
C GLU A 201 3.40 0.29 7.80
N LEU A 202 2.31 0.14 7.03
CA LEU A 202 2.35 -0.07 5.57
C LEU A 202 2.31 1.22 4.74
N SER A 203 2.52 2.38 5.35
CA SER A 203 2.77 3.62 4.60
C SER A 203 4.07 3.52 3.79
N GLY A 204 4.03 4.01 2.53
CA GLY A 204 5.21 4.09 1.66
C GLY A 204 5.67 2.76 1.06
N VAL A 205 4.76 1.81 0.83
CA VAL A 205 5.07 0.51 0.21
C VAL A 205 5.36 0.68 -1.28
N LYS A 206 6.48 0.10 -1.73
CA LYS A 206 6.94 0.05 -3.13
C LYS A 206 6.48 -1.23 -3.83
N THR A 207 6.54 -2.37 -3.14
CA THR A 207 6.12 -3.67 -3.69
C THR A 207 5.77 -4.64 -2.57
N VAL A 208 5.04 -5.71 -2.90
CA VAL A 208 4.64 -6.77 -1.98
C VAL A 208 5.16 -8.14 -2.43
N ALA A 209 5.15 -9.12 -1.54
CA ALA A 209 5.54 -10.52 -1.75
C ALA A 209 4.71 -11.40 -0.80
N ALA A 210 4.59 -12.68 -1.14
CA ALA A 210 3.98 -13.67 -0.24
C ALA A 210 4.76 -14.99 -0.31
N GLY A 211 5.06 -15.54 0.86
CA GLY A 211 5.60 -16.90 1.02
C GLY A 211 4.47 -17.89 1.28
N LEU A 212 4.79 -19.09 1.78
CA LEU A 212 3.79 -20.17 1.94
C LEU A 212 2.58 -19.71 2.79
N ASN A 213 2.87 -19.22 4.01
CA ASN A 213 1.87 -18.80 5.00
C ASN A 213 2.23 -17.45 5.64
N PHE A 214 2.94 -16.58 4.92
CA PHE A 214 3.35 -15.25 5.41
C PHE A 214 3.44 -14.26 4.25
N SER A 215 3.45 -12.97 4.58
CA SER A 215 3.42 -11.87 3.63
C SER A 215 4.54 -10.88 3.92
N VAL A 216 5.00 -10.21 2.87
CA VAL A 216 6.12 -9.28 2.90
C VAL A 216 5.78 -8.03 2.11
N ALA A 217 6.18 -6.86 2.60
CA ALA A 217 6.14 -5.60 1.86
C ALA A 217 7.51 -4.92 1.93
N ILE A 218 7.95 -4.33 0.81
CA ILE A 218 9.17 -3.51 0.76
C ILE A 218 8.74 -2.06 0.60
N LYS A 219 9.24 -1.17 1.45
CA LYS A 219 9.01 0.28 1.36
C LYS A 219 9.96 0.98 0.39
N TYR A 220 9.64 2.21 0.01
CA TYR A 220 10.50 3.03 -0.85
C TYR A 220 11.88 3.32 -0.23
N ASP A 221 11.98 3.36 1.10
CA ASP A 221 13.23 3.53 1.85
C ASP A 221 14.05 2.22 1.99
N GLY A 222 13.56 1.11 1.42
CA GLY A 222 14.20 -0.20 1.49
C GLY A 222 13.95 -0.97 2.80
N THR A 223 13.03 -0.52 3.65
CA THR A 223 12.57 -1.26 4.83
C THR A 223 11.72 -2.46 4.40
N VAL A 224 11.95 -3.61 5.04
CA VAL A 224 11.16 -4.84 4.83
C VAL A 224 10.18 -5.02 5.99
N MET A 225 8.90 -5.13 5.66
CA MET A 225 7.79 -5.39 6.59
C MET A 225 7.30 -6.82 6.39
N THR A 226 7.04 -7.56 7.47
CA THR A 226 6.61 -8.97 7.41
C THR A 226 5.52 -9.27 8.44
N TRP A 227 4.61 -10.19 8.10
CA TRP A 227 3.57 -10.72 8.98
C TRP A 227 3.12 -12.13 8.53
N GLY A 228 2.44 -12.87 9.40
CA GLY A 228 1.97 -14.24 9.16
C GLY A 228 2.68 -15.29 10.01
N ASN A 229 2.91 -16.48 9.43
CA ASN A 229 3.60 -17.57 10.09
C ASN A 229 5.10 -17.25 10.32
N ASN A 230 5.63 -17.68 11.46
CA ASN A 230 7.03 -17.49 11.84
C ASN A 230 7.59 -18.73 12.57
N ALA A 231 7.07 -19.91 12.25
CA ALA A 231 7.44 -21.18 12.88
C ALA A 231 8.89 -21.59 12.60
N HIS A 232 9.46 -21.08 11.50
CA HIS A 232 10.82 -21.32 11.03
C HIS A 232 11.60 -20.01 10.84
N GLY A 233 11.16 -18.91 11.45
CA GLY A 233 11.87 -17.63 11.39
C GLY A 233 11.60 -16.80 10.14
N GLU A 234 10.56 -17.12 9.37
CA GLU A 234 10.14 -16.47 8.11
C GLU A 234 10.04 -14.95 8.19
N LEU A 235 9.70 -14.39 9.37
CA LEU A 235 9.53 -12.95 9.59
C LEU A 235 10.84 -12.24 9.94
N GLY A 236 11.94 -12.97 10.15
CA GLY A 236 13.27 -12.36 10.39
C GLY A 236 13.36 -11.50 11.65
N ASN A 237 12.42 -11.66 12.60
CA ASN A 237 12.24 -10.79 13.75
C ASN A 237 12.84 -11.33 15.06
N ARG A 238 13.78 -12.29 14.99
CA ARG A 238 14.50 -12.95 16.09
C ARG A 238 13.67 -13.86 16.99
N TRP A 239 12.36 -13.94 16.77
CA TRP A 239 11.46 -14.73 17.62
C TRP A 239 10.83 -15.86 16.83
N ARG A 240 10.43 -16.92 17.52
CA ARG A 240 9.56 -17.95 16.96
C ARG A 240 8.13 -17.66 17.39
N THR A 241 7.30 -17.27 16.44
CA THR A 241 5.88 -17.00 16.68
C THR A 241 5.03 -17.71 15.65
N THR A 242 3.81 -18.07 16.01
CA THR A 242 2.82 -18.53 15.02
C THR A 242 1.65 -17.57 15.13
N ASN A 243 0.94 -17.33 14.03
CA ASN A 243 -0.29 -16.54 14.01
C ASN A 243 -0.09 -15.02 14.18
N ASN A 244 0.91 -14.43 13.52
CA ASN A 244 1.20 -12.99 13.66
C ASN A 244 0.42 -12.14 12.64
N VAL A 245 -0.59 -11.41 13.09
CA VAL A 245 -1.35 -10.46 12.25
C VAL A 245 -0.67 -9.10 12.14
N PHE A 246 0.19 -8.74 13.11
CA PHE A 246 0.78 -7.42 13.16
C PHE A 246 1.94 -7.29 12.18
N VAL A 247 1.84 -6.28 11.31
CA VAL A 247 2.89 -5.92 10.37
C VAL A 247 4.06 -5.34 11.14
N SER A 248 5.23 -5.98 11.03
CA SER A 248 6.43 -5.56 11.76
C SER A 248 7.63 -5.45 10.84
N PRO A 249 8.54 -4.47 11.07
CA PRO A 249 9.77 -4.38 10.30
C PRO A 249 10.74 -5.51 10.66
N VAL A 250 11.54 -5.96 9.69
CA VAL A 250 12.66 -6.88 9.93
C VAL A 250 13.80 -6.09 10.60
N PRO A 251 14.16 -6.37 11.86
CA PRO A 251 15.11 -5.54 12.61
C PRO A 251 16.50 -5.52 11.96
N GLY A 252 17.07 -4.31 11.82
CA GLY A 252 18.43 -4.12 11.31
C GLY A 252 18.59 -4.32 9.80
N LEU A 253 17.50 -4.63 9.07
CA LEU A 253 17.53 -4.80 7.62
C LEU A 253 17.08 -3.53 6.90
N THR A 254 18.02 -2.87 6.21
CA THR A 254 17.77 -1.64 5.45
C THR A 254 18.36 -1.73 4.05
N GLY A 255 17.90 -0.85 3.16
CA GLY A 255 18.40 -0.77 1.79
C GLY A 255 18.03 -1.98 0.93
N VAL A 256 16.96 -2.71 1.23
CA VAL A 256 16.51 -3.84 0.42
C VAL A 256 15.85 -3.34 -0.86
N THR A 257 16.28 -3.87 -1.99
CA THR A 257 15.79 -3.51 -3.33
C THR A 257 14.86 -4.56 -3.92
N ALA A 258 15.05 -5.82 -3.54
CA ALA A 258 14.20 -6.93 -3.94
C ALA A 258 14.27 -8.05 -2.89
N VAL A 259 13.17 -8.79 -2.73
CA VAL A 259 13.17 -10.08 -2.03
C VAL A 259 12.80 -11.20 -2.99
N ALA A 260 13.05 -12.45 -2.62
CA ALA A 260 12.50 -13.65 -3.18
C ALA A 260 11.98 -14.48 -2.01
N VAL A 261 10.74 -14.95 -2.11
CA VAL A 261 10.04 -15.64 -1.02
C VAL A 261 9.37 -16.88 -1.57
N ARG A 262 9.62 -18.02 -0.93
CA ARG A 262 8.91 -19.27 -1.19
C ARG A 262 9.20 -20.27 -0.07
N GLY A 263 8.29 -21.22 0.13
CA GLY A 263 8.33 -22.09 1.30
C GLY A 263 8.32 -21.26 2.59
N SER A 264 9.26 -21.57 3.47
CA SER A 264 9.43 -20.92 4.78
C SER A 264 10.74 -20.13 4.90
N HIS A 265 11.27 -19.57 3.80
CA HIS A 265 12.46 -18.72 3.85
C HIS A 265 12.37 -17.51 2.92
N VAL A 266 13.24 -16.52 3.16
CA VAL A 266 13.35 -15.27 2.40
C VAL A 266 14.80 -15.05 2.01
N VAL A 267 15.03 -14.62 0.77
CA VAL A 267 16.33 -14.14 0.29
C VAL A 267 16.15 -12.70 -0.20
N ALA A 268 16.96 -11.77 0.29
CA ALA A 268 16.86 -10.34 -0.01
C ALA A 268 18.15 -9.80 -0.64
N LEU A 269 17.99 -8.95 -1.67
CA LEU A 269 19.06 -8.21 -2.33
C LEU A 269 19.07 -6.77 -1.82
N LYS A 270 20.20 -6.35 -1.27
CA LYS A 270 20.42 -4.97 -0.82
C LYS A 270 21.00 -4.09 -1.93
N SER A 271 20.84 -2.79 -1.80
CA SER A 271 21.31 -1.78 -2.76
C SER A 271 22.84 -1.73 -2.89
N ASP A 272 23.56 -2.20 -1.88
CA ASP A 272 25.02 -2.37 -1.87
C ASP A 272 25.48 -3.66 -2.59
N GLY A 273 24.54 -4.42 -3.17
CA GLY A 273 24.80 -5.69 -3.86
C GLY A 273 24.96 -6.89 -2.94
N THR A 274 24.86 -6.72 -1.62
CA THR A 274 24.89 -7.83 -0.67
C THR A 274 23.58 -8.60 -0.68
N VAL A 275 23.67 -9.92 -0.44
CA VAL A 275 22.53 -10.80 -0.33
C VAL A 275 22.45 -11.34 1.10
N VAL A 276 21.28 -11.24 1.69
CA VAL A 276 20.97 -11.81 3.00
C VAL A 276 19.79 -12.76 2.89
N ALA A 277 19.73 -13.77 3.74
CA ALA A 277 18.63 -14.72 3.79
C ALA A 277 18.28 -15.08 5.24
N TRP A 278 17.04 -15.48 5.46
CA TRP A 278 16.53 -15.94 6.76
C TRP A 278 15.33 -16.87 6.58
N GLY A 279 14.92 -17.50 7.67
CA GLY A 279 13.86 -18.49 7.72
C GLY A 279 14.40 -19.92 7.84
N ASP A 280 13.64 -20.86 7.30
CA ASP A 280 14.02 -22.27 7.26
C ASP A 280 15.34 -22.46 6.51
N ASN A 281 16.17 -23.32 7.07
CA ASN A 281 17.50 -23.63 6.55
C ASN A 281 17.80 -25.13 6.66
N SER A 282 16.77 -25.96 6.81
CA SER A 282 16.93 -27.40 7.02
C SER A 282 17.72 -28.11 5.92
N ASN A 283 17.77 -27.53 4.71
CA ASN A 283 18.53 -28.03 3.57
C ASN A 283 19.64 -27.06 3.11
N GLY A 284 19.94 -26.01 3.87
CA GLY A 284 20.95 -25.01 3.53
C GLY A 284 20.45 -23.86 2.66
N GLU A 285 19.14 -23.62 2.58
CA GLU A 285 18.45 -22.61 1.75
C GLU A 285 18.90 -21.17 2.02
N VAL A 286 19.42 -20.89 3.21
CA VAL A 286 19.97 -19.59 3.60
C VAL A 286 21.34 -19.36 2.97
N GLY A 287 22.12 -20.42 2.70
CA GLY A 287 23.41 -20.32 2.00
C GLY A 287 24.55 -19.76 2.86
N ASP A 288 24.45 -19.90 4.19
CA ASP A 288 25.43 -19.43 5.17
C ASP A 288 26.45 -20.50 5.58
N GLY A 289 26.48 -21.64 4.88
CA GLY A 289 27.34 -22.78 5.19
C GLY A 289 26.80 -23.68 6.29
N THR A 290 25.58 -23.46 6.78
CA THR A 290 24.94 -24.25 7.84
C THR A 290 23.59 -24.79 7.39
N THR A 291 23.00 -25.67 8.21
CA THR A 291 21.59 -26.10 8.11
C THR A 291 20.73 -25.57 9.26
N VAL A 292 21.20 -24.50 9.91
CA VAL A 292 20.55 -23.94 11.10
C VAL A 292 19.56 -22.87 10.68
N THR A 293 18.30 -23.04 11.05
CA THR A 293 17.23 -22.06 10.84
C THR A 293 17.65 -20.68 11.35
N ARG A 294 17.44 -19.63 10.54
CA ARG A 294 17.81 -18.26 10.88
C ARG A 294 16.56 -17.43 11.17
N TYR A 295 16.42 -17.00 12.42
CA TYR A 295 15.32 -16.12 12.83
C TYR A 295 15.58 -14.65 12.54
N GLU A 296 16.74 -14.31 11.98
CA GLU A 296 17.11 -12.96 11.56
C GLU A 296 17.95 -13.03 10.27
N PRO A 297 18.02 -11.93 9.48
CA PRO A 297 18.80 -11.90 8.24
C PRO A 297 20.28 -12.24 8.45
N ALA A 298 20.77 -13.25 7.73
CA ALA A 298 22.17 -13.67 7.70
C ALA A 298 22.76 -13.46 6.30
N PRO A 299 24.05 -13.07 6.17
CA PRO A 299 24.72 -12.97 4.87
C PRO A 299 24.77 -14.32 4.14
N VAL A 300 24.56 -14.29 2.82
CA VAL A 300 24.77 -15.46 1.95
C VAL A 300 26.25 -15.51 1.54
N ASN A 301 26.93 -16.64 1.80
CA ASN A 301 28.38 -16.74 1.65
C ASN A 301 28.84 -16.66 0.19
N GLY A 302 29.83 -15.79 -0.10
CA GLY A 302 30.49 -15.74 -1.41
C GLY A 302 29.62 -15.24 -2.57
N LEU A 303 28.44 -14.68 -2.28
CA LEU A 303 27.50 -14.20 -3.29
C LEU A 303 27.65 -12.70 -3.55
N VAL A 304 28.18 -12.35 -4.73
CA VAL A 304 28.35 -10.97 -5.20
C VAL A 304 27.86 -10.82 -6.63
N GLY A 305 27.52 -9.59 -7.01
CA GLY A 305 27.14 -9.23 -8.38
C GLY A 305 25.79 -9.78 -8.82
N VAL A 306 24.82 -9.91 -7.91
CA VAL A 306 23.50 -10.49 -8.21
C VAL A 306 22.59 -9.51 -8.94
N ALA A 307 22.00 -9.99 -10.05
CA ALA A 307 21.00 -9.26 -10.84
C ALA A 307 19.56 -9.66 -10.47
N SER A 308 19.31 -10.93 -10.14
CA SER A 308 17.99 -11.38 -9.70
C SER A 308 18.07 -12.60 -8.77
N LEU A 309 17.09 -12.72 -7.87
CA LEU A 309 16.93 -13.81 -6.90
C LEU A 309 15.66 -14.62 -7.17
N ALA A 310 15.66 -15.92 -6.85
CA ALA A 310 14.48 -16.76 -6.74
C ALA A 310 14.64 -17.72 -5.54
N ALA A 311 13.52 -18.02 -4.87
CA ALA A 311 13.46 -18.96 -3.75
C ALA A 311 12.55 -20.13 -4.16
N GLY A 312 13.00 -21.35 -3.88
CA GLY A 312 12.24 -22.60 -4.00
C GLY A 312 11.66 -23.02 -2.65
N THR A 313 11.18 -24.26 -2.52
CA THR A 313 10.70 -24.74 -1.20
C THR A 313 11.88 -25.09 -0.30
N ALA A 314 12.95 -25.65 -0.88
CA ALA A 314 14.12 -26.15 -0.18
C ALA A 314 15.45 -25.75 -0.86
N HIS A 315 15.42 -24.74 -1.73
CA HIS A 315 16.62 -24.24 -2.42
C HIS A 315 16.47 -22.77 -2.80
N SER A 316 17.59 -22.12 -3.08
CA SER A 316 17.66 -20.72 -3.48
C SER A 316 18.51 -20.58 -4.73
N VAL A 317 18.18 -19.61 -5.56
CA VAL A 317 18.82 -19.38 -6.86
C VAL A 317 19.07 -17.90 -7.04
N ALA A 318 20.25 -17.55 -7.53
CA ALA A 318 20.56 -16.19 -7.94
C ALA A 318 21.14 -16.19 -9.35
N ARG A 319 20.70 -15.24 -10.16
CA ARG A 319 21.34 -14.88 -11.42
C ARG A 319 22.31 -13.74 -11.15
N LYS A 320 23.56 -13.91 -11.52
CA LYS A 320 24.57 -12.85 -11.49
C LYS A 320 24.46 -11.94 -12.71
N SER A 321 25.06 -10.76 -12.59
CA SER A 321 25.07 -9.72 -13.63
C SER A 321 25.82 -10.16 -14.88
N ASP A 322 26.79 -11.07 -14.74
CA ASP A 322 27.50 -11.74 -15.84
C ASP A 322 26.65 -12.82 -16.56
N GLY A 323 25.42 -13.06 -16.10
CA GLY A 323 24.50 -14.05 -16.65
C GLY A 323 24.67 -15.46 -16.09
N SER A 324 25.68 -15.72 -15.26
CA SER A 324 25.82 -17.01 -14.57
C SER A 324 24.70 -17.22 -13.55
N ILE A 325 24.32 -18.48 -13.36
CA ILE A 325 23.34 -18.88 -12.35
C ILE A 325 24.10 -19.58 -11.22
N VAL A 326 23.82 -19.16 -9.99
CA VAL A 326 24.26 -19.86 -8.79
C VAL A 326 23.05 -20.38 -8.02
N ALA A 327 23.20 -21.55 -7.42
CA ALA A 327 22.14 -22.17 -6.64
C ALA A 327 22.73 -22.85 -5.39
N TRP A 328 21.92 -22.94 -4.34
CA TRP A 328 22.24 -23.58 -3.07
C TRP A 328 20.98 -24.11 -2.38
N GLY A 329 21.15 -24.95 -1.36
CA GLY A 329 20.09 -25.70 -0.70
C GLY A 329 20.07 -27.18 -1.09
N ALA A 330 18.89 -27.79 -1.02
CA ALA A 330 18.67 -29.17 -1.44
C ALA A 330 18.92 -29.37 -2.93
N ASN A 331 19.42 -30.55 -3.30
CA ASN A 331 19.71 -30.99 -4.66
C ASN A 331 19.38 -32.47 -4.91
N GLY A 332 18.70 -33.14 -3.98
CA GLY A 332 18.28 -34.54 -4.16
C GLY A 332 17.45 -34.82 -5.42
N TYR A 333 16.88 -33.78 -6.04
CA TYR A 333 16.14 -33.85 -7.30
C TYR A 333 16.81 -33.11 -8.46
N ARG A 334 18.12 -32.80 -8.35
CA ARG A 334 18.89 -32.01 -9.33
C ARG A 334 18.43 -30.56 -9.47
N GLN A 335 17.65 -30.02 -8.54
CA GLN A 335 17.09 -28.67 -8.63
C GLN A 335 18.15 -27.55 -8.63
N LEU A 336 19.39 -27.83 -8.19
CA LEU A 336 20.52 -26.91 -8.32
C LEU A 336 21.20 -27.00 -9.69
N GLY A 337 20.97 -28.05 -10.48
CA GLY A 337 21.49 -28.19 -11.85
C GLY A 337 22.96 -28.62 -11.97
N ASN A 338 23.62 -29.01 -10.88
CA ASN A 338 25.04 -29.40 -10.83
C ASN A 338 25.29 -30.85 -10.33
N GLY A 339 24.31 -31.74 -10.48
CA GLY A 339 24.36 -33.12 -9.97
C GLY A 339 23.32 -33.38 -8.89
N ASN A 340 23.61 -34.26 -7.93
CA ASN A 340 22.69 -34.68 -6.87
C ASN A 340 23.15 -34.28 -5.45
N THR A 341 24.19 -33.45 -5.33
CA THR A 341 24.74 -33.05 -4.03
C THR A 341 24.15 -31.74 -3.55
N ASP A 342 23.54 -31.75 -2.37
CA ASP A 342 23.11 -30.55 -1.67
C ASP A 342 24.29 -29.58 -1.52
N SER A 343 24.01 -28.28 -1.47
CA SER A 343 25.04 -27.27 -1.27
C SER A 343 24.62 -26.25 -0.24
N LEU A 344 25.38 -26.15 0.85
CA LEU A 344 25.11 -25.18 1.92
C LEU A 344 25.60 -23.77 1.59
N VAL A 345 26.24 -23.60 0.43
CA VAL A 345 26.75 -22.32 -0.08
C VAL A 345 26.43 -22.17 -1.57
N PRO A 346 26.32 -20.94 -2.10
CA PRO A 346 26.13 -20.69 -3.53
C PRO A 346 27.20 -21.37 -4.39
N LEU A 347 26.77 -22.24 -5.32
CA LEU A 347 27.63 -22.85 -6.32
C LEU A 347 27.20 -22.44 -7.72
N VAL A 348 28.18 -22.23 -8.60
CA VAL A 348 27.90 -22.03 -10.03
C VAL A 348 27.29 -23.29 -10.58
N VAL A 349 26.12 -23.14 -11.20
CA VAL A 349 25.44 -24.20 -11.92
C VAL A 349 26.15 -24.36 -13.27
N GLY A 350 26.66 -25.57 -13.56
CA GLY A 350 27.44 -25.88 -14.76
C GLY A 350 26.74 -25.40 -16.03
N THR A 351 27.18 -24.24 -16.52
CA THR A 351 26.60 -23.55 -17.68
C THR A 351 27.71 -22.92 -18.51
N ASN A 352 28.78 -23.66 -18.78
CA ASN A 352 29.49 -23.42 -20.03
C ASN A 352 28.49 -23.72 -21.15
N LEU A 353 27.89 -22.66 -21.70
CA LEU A 353 27.17 -22.71 -22.97
C LEU A 353 28.12 -22.88 -24.17
N THR A 354 29.28 -23.53 -23.98
CA THR A 354 30.21 -23.96 -25.03
C THR A 354 31.01 -25.21 -24.56
N SER A 355 30.75 -26.36 -25.19
CA SER A 355 31.54 -27.62 -25.25
C SER A 355 31.75 -28.51 -24.00
N ALA A 356 31.58 -29.82 -24.22
CA ALA A 356 31.72 -30.96 -23.31
C ALA A 356 33.19 -31.42 -23.14
N TYR A 357 33.53 -32.18 -22.08
CA TYR A 357 34.30 -33.45 -22.14
C TYR A 357 34.53 -34.11 -20.74
N THR A 358 34.85 -35.40 -20.82
CA THR A 358 34.96 -36.49 -19.82
C THR A 358 36.37 -36.67 -19.21
N ASN A 359 36.47 -37.31 -18.03
CA ASN A 359 37.74 -37.67 -17.33
C ASN A 359 38.04 -39.18 -17.32
N GLN A 360 39.33 -39.54 -17.36
CA GLN A 360 39.90 -40.73 -16.67
C GLN A 360 41.44 -40.63 -16.52
N ALA A 361 41.99 -41.07 -15.38
CA ALA A 361 43.43 -41.29 -15.15
C ALA A 361 43.67 -42.46 -14.16
N ILE A 362 44.78 -43.20 -14.34
CA ILE A 362 45.36 -44.19 -13.40
C ILE A 362 46.90 -43.94 -13.36
N GLU A 363 47.50 -43.95 -12.17
CA GLU A 363 48.94 -43.75 -11.92
C GLU A 363 49.75 -45.05 -11.78
N SER A 364 51.05 -45.01 -12.11
CA SER A 364 52.08 -45.98 -11.68
C SER A 364 53.34 -45.25 -11.16
N LYS A 365 54.00 -45.84 -10.16
CA LYS A 365 55.01 -45.24 -9.27
C LYS A 365 56.45 -45.59 -9.70
N LEU A 366 57.37 -44.61 -9.77
CA LEU A 366 58.81 -44.81 -10.09
C LEU A 366 59.74 -44.29 -8.97
N ILE A 367 60.85 -45.01 -8.74
CA ILE A 367 61.96 -44.67 -7.81
C ILE A 367 63.11 -44.03 -8.62
N ALA A 368 63.72 -42.94 -8.14
CA ALA A 368 64.84 -42.23 -8.78
C ALA A 368 66.15 -42.39 -7.96
N SER A 369 67.32 -42.51 -8.60
CA SER A 369 68.64 -42.69 -7.93
C SER A 369 69.59 -41.51 -8.12
N ASP A 370 70.28 -41.10 -7.05
CA ASP A 370 71.18 -39.93 -6.97
C ASP A 370 72.61 -40.15 -7.51
N SER A 371 72.81 -41.15 -8.37
CA SER A 371 74.11 -41.42 -8.97
C SER A 371 73.95 -41.93 -10.41
N PRO A 372 74.69 -41.40 -11.39
CA PRO A 372 74.58 -41.81 -12.78
C PRO A 372 75.15 -43.22 -13.02
N ILE A 373 75.62 -43.93 -12.00
CA ILE A 373 76.12 -45.30 -12.10
C ILE A 373 75.40 -46.17 -11.08
N PHE A 374 74.76 -47.24 -11.51
CA PHE A 374 74.10 -48.22 -10.64
C PHE A 374 74.22 -49.64 -11.22
N ASN A 375 74.09 -50.65 -10.36
CA ASN A 375 74.18 -52.06 -10.78
C ASN A 375 72.79 -52.70 -10.92
N ILE A 376 72.67 -53.62 -11.87
CA ILE A 376 71.47 -54.41 -12.17
C ILE A 376 71.76 -55.91 -12.02
N ASN A 377 70.73 -56.68 -11.69
CA ASN A 377 70.82 -58.13 -11.57
C ASN A 377 69.49 -58.78 -11.97
N ALA A 378 69.54 -59.98 -12.53
CA ALA A 378 68.38 -60.78 -12.91
C ALA A 378 68.78 -62.26 -12.92
N THR A 379 67.84 -63.13 -12.55
CA THR A 379 68.03 -64.59 -12.54
C THR A 379 67.03 -65.22 -13.49
N ALA A 380 67.46 -66.23 -14.24
CA ALA A 380 66.56 -67.05 -15.06
C ALA A 380 66.20 -68.33 -14.31
N SER A 381 64.94 -68.76 -14.39
CA SER A 381 64.49 -70.02 -13.79
C SER A 381 65.17 -71.27 -14.39
N SER A 382 65.74 -71.14 -15.60
CA SER A 382 66.58 -72.15 -16.26
C SER A 382 68.00 -72.25 -15.67
N GLY A 383 68.41 -71.31 -14.83
CA GLY A 383 69.79 -71.19 -14.31
C GLY A 383 70.82 -70.71 -15.34
N LEU A 384 70.40 -70.41 -16.58
CA LEU A 384 71.29 -69.87 -17.63
C LEU A 384 71.59 -68.38 -17.43
N PRO A 385 72.76 -67.89 -17.89
CA PRO A 385 73.17 -66.50 -17.70
C PRO A 385 72.25 -65.52 -18.44
N VAL A 386 71.92 -64.42 -17.76
CA VAL A 386 71.16 -63.29 -18.31
C VAL A 386 72.15 -62.22 -18.78
N VAL A 387 71.97 -61.73 -20.00
CA VAL A 387 72.76 -60.66 -20.59
C VAL A 387 71.94 -59.38 -20.63
N PHE A 388 72.53 -58.29 -20.16
CA PHE A 388 71.89 -56.98 -20.18
C PHE A 388 72.37 -56.13 -21.35
N THR A 389 71.42 -55.43 -21.96
CA THR A 389 71.66 -54.48 -23.05
C THR A 389 70.83 -53.23 -22.83
N THR A 390 71.34 -52.05 -23.20
CA THR A 390 70.52 -50.83 -23.23
C THR A 390 69.70 -50.78 -24.50
N LEU A 391 68.42 -50.41 -24.39
CA LEU A 391 67.57 -50.07 -25.52
C LEU A 391 67.58 -48.55 -25.79
N THR A 392 68.13 -47.74 -24.88
CA THR A 392 68.29 -46.28 -25.06
C THR A 392 69.76 -45.86 -24.92
N PRO A 393 70.64 -46.23 -25.89
CA PRO A 393 72.07 -45.94 -25.84
C PRO A 393 72.41 -44.44 -25.83
N SER A 394 71.48 -43.58 -26.25
CA SER A 394 71.59 -42.12 -26.16
C SER A 394 71.40 -41.56 -24.75
N VAL A 395 70.90 -42.36 -23.80
CA VAL A 395 70.59 -41.95 -22.42
C VAL A 395 71.46 -42.69 -21.40
N CYS A 396 71.79 -43.96 -21.66
CA CYS A 396 72.65 -44.76 -20.79
C CYS A 396 73.38 -45.87 -21.54
N THR A 397 74.54 -46.27 -21.02
CA THR A 397 75.31 -47.44 -21.47
C THR A 397 75.25 -48.56 -20.44
N VAL A 398 75.40 -49.81 -20.90
CA VAL A 398 75.41 -51.02 -20.06
C VAL A 398 76.68 -51.81 -20.35
N SER A 399 77.46 -52.10 -19.31
CA SER A 399 78.67 -52.93 -19.39
C SER A 399 78.64 -53.98 -18.28
N GLY A 400 78.47 -55.25 -18.65
CA GLY A 400 78.20 -56.32 -17.69
C GLY A 400 76.90 -56.06 -16.91
N ASN A 401 77.03 -55.86 -15.60
CA ASN A 401 75.91 -55.59 -14.69
C ASN A 401 75.82 -54.13 -14.26
N THR A 402 76.64 -53.24 -14.83
CA THR A 402 76.68 -51.83 -14.46
C THR A 402 76.04 -50.98 -15.55
N VAL A 403 75.13 -50.10 -15.14
CA VAL A 403 74.46 -49.11 -15.99
C VAL A 403 75.03 -47.74 -15.68
N THR A 404 75.43 -47.02 -16.72
CA THR A 404 75.93 -45.64 -16.62
C THR A 404 75.02 -44.70 -17.40
N GLY A 405 74.31 -43.80 -16.72
CA GLY A 405 73.56 -42.70 -17.32
C GLY A 405 74.49 -41.64 -17.91
N THR A 406 74.32 -41.33 -19.18
CA THR A 406 75.19 -40.42 -19.94
C THR A 406 74.51 -39.08 -20.23
N THR A 407 73.18 -39.01 -20.24
CA THR A 407 72.40 -37.79 -20.45
C THR A 407 71.03 -37.93 -19.79
N THR A 408 70.36 -36.81 -19.50
CA THR A 408 69.01 -36.78 -18.89
C THR A 408 67.98 -37.47 -19.77
N GLY A 409 67.17 -38.35 -19.19
CA GLY A 409 66.14 -39.08 -19.92
C GLY A 409 65.84 -40.46 -19.34
N THR A 410 64.96 -41.23 -19.99
CA THR A 410 64.63 -42.59 -19.57
C THR A 410 65.64 -43.60 -20.12
N CYS A 411 66.40 -44.21 -19.22
CA CYS A 411 67.27 -45.34 -19.49
C CYS A 411 66.46 -46.63 -19.46
N THR A 412 66.29 -47.29 -20.62
CA THR A 412 65.57 -48.55 -20.73
C THR A 412 66.57 -49.68 -20.98
N ILE A 413 66.53 -50.69 -20.12
CA ILE A 413 67.46 -51.82 -20.12
C ILE A 413 66.67 -53.08 -20.43
N ALA A 414 67.16 -53.86 -21.39
CA ALA A 414 66.65 -55.18 -21.70
C ALA A 414 67.52 -56.25 -21.04
N ALA A 415 66.86 -57.19 -20.34
CA ALA A 415 67.44 -58.43 -19.85
C ALA A 415 67.05 -59.57 -20.80
N ASN A 416 68.06 -60.18 -21.42
CA ASN A 416 67.88 -61.24 -22.41
C ASN A 416 68.57 -62.53 -21.92
N GLN A 417 67.90 -63.66 -22.05
CA GLN A 417 68.50 -64.96 -21.76
C GLN A 417 68.38 -65.86 -22.99
N ALA A 418 69.55 -66.21 -23.56
CA ALA A 418 69.62 -67.13 -24.68
C ALA A 418 69.27 -68.57 -24.23
N GLY A 419 68.53 -69.28 -25.07
CA GLY A 419 68.24 -70.70 -24.86
C GLY A 419 69.46 -71.59 -25.06
N ASN A 420 69.29 -72.88 -24.80
CA ASN A 420 70.24 -73.94 -25.14
C ASN A 420 69.48 -75.14 -25.73
N SER A 421 70.12 -76.31 -25.81
CA SER A 421 69.49 -77.54 -26.32
C SER A 421 68.34 -78.08 -25.46
N ILE A 422 68.12 -77.56 -24.25
CA ILE A 422 67.12 -78.04 -23.27
C ILE A 422 66.03 -76.96 -23.02
N TYR A 423 66.39 -75.68 -23.03
CA TYR A 423 65.47 -74.57 -22.77
C TYR A 423 65.43 -73.59 -23.94
N GLY A 424 64.24 -73.18 -24.38
CA GLY A 424 64.07 -72.07 -25.33
C GLY A 424 64.56 -70.74 -24.75
N ALA A 425 64.82 -69.74 -25.61
CA ALA A 425 65.16 -68.39 -25.15
C ALA A 425 63.98 -67.78 -24.38
N ALA A 426 64.26 -67.14 -23.23
CA ALA A 426 63.22 -66.45 -22.48
C ALA A 426 62.78 -65.16 -23.20
N ALA A 427 61.52 -64.77 -22.96
CA ALA A 427 61.00 -63.49 -23.43
C ALA A 427 61.81 -62.33 -22.83
N GLN A 428 62.18 -61.37 -23.69
CA GLN A 428 62.91 -60.17 -23.26
C GLN A 428 62.11 -59.40 -22.21
N TRP A 429 62.78 -59.04 -21.12
CA TRP A 429 62.19 -58.21 -20.08
C TRP A 429 62.84 -56.83 -20.06
N THR A 430 62.04 -55.77 -19.97
CA THR A 430 62.52 -54.39 -19.98
C THR A 430 62.29 -53.69 -18.66
N TYR A 431 63.32 -53.02 -18.16
CA TYR A 431 63.26 -52.14 -17.01
C TYR A 431 63.60 -50.71 -17.42
N SER A 432 62.81 -49.73 -16.99
CA SER A 432 63.09 -48.32 -17.26
C SER A 432 63.39 -47.58 -15.97
N VAL A 433 64.53 -46.91 -15.94
CA VAL A 433 64.92 -45.96 -14.88
C VAL A 433 65.14 -44.59 -15.51
N LEU A 434 64.99 -43.55 -14.70
CA LEU A 434 65.00 -42.17 -15.16
C LEU A 434 66.23 -41.45 -14.63
N ILE A 435 67.06 -40.91 -15.53
CA ILE A 435 68.29 -40.17 -15.21
C ILE A 435 67.98 -38.67 -15.17
N ARG A 436 68.31 -37.99 -14.06
CA ARG A 436 67.98 -36.57 -13.79
C ARG A 436 69.20 -35.64 -13.86
N SER A 437 68.98 -34.34 -14.11
CA SER A 437 69.97 -33.26 -14.05
C SER A 437 69.64 -32.21 -12.96
N THR A 438 70.60 -31.36 -12.59
CA THR A 438 70.43 -30.30 -11.58
C THR A 438 69.90 -29.00 -12.20
N ASP A 439 68.94 -28.37 -11.54
CA ASP A 439 68.36 -27.06 -11.89
C ASP A 439 68.74 -26.03 -10.80
N SER A 440 68.83 -24.73 -11.12
CA SER A 440 69.16 -23.68 -10.14
C SER A 440 68.47 -22.35 -10.48
N ILE A 441 67.99 -21.61 -9.47
CA ILE A 441 67.36 -20.28 -9.64
C ILE A 441 68.41 -19.20 -9.32
N VAL A 442 68.60 -18.25 -10.25
CA VAL A 442 69.69 -17.27 -10.19
C VAL A 442 69.31 -16.01 -9.41
N ALA A 443 68.11 -15.46 -9.63
CA ALA A 443 67.63 -14.24 -8.99
C ALA A 443 66.09 -14.13 -9.07
N ILE A 444 65.49 -13.30 -8.19
CA ILE A 444 64.11 -12.82 -8.30
C ILE A 444 64.18 -11.31 -8.54
N GLU A 445 63.79 -10.84 -9.72
CA GLU A 445 63.82 -9.43 -10.09
C GLU A 445 62.41 -8.83 -10.11
N LEU A 446 62.26 -7.61 -9.60
CA LEU A 446 61.00 -6.88 -9.65
C LEU A 446 61.02 -5.89 -10.82
N SER A 447 59.90 -5.79 -11.54
CA SER A 447 59.72 -4.79 -12.60
C SER A 447 59.65 -3.34 -12.09
N ALA A 448 59.45 -3.14 -10.79
CA ALA A 448 59.41 -1.83 -10.15
C ALA A 448 60.58 -1.67 -9.17
N PRO A 449 61.24 -0.49 -9.14
CA PRO A 449 62.41 -0.26 -8.30
C PRO A 449 62.11 -0.15 -6.80
N ALA A 450 60.84 0.09 -6.42
CA ALA A 450 60.40 0.18 -5.03
C ALA A 450 58.98 -0.36 -4.87
N LEU A 451 58.71 -1.04 -3.74
CA LEU A 451 57.38 -1.52 -3.38
C LEU A 451 56.73 -0.52 -2.42
N THR A 452 55.47 -0.15 -2.66
CA THR A 452 54.66 0.60 -1.70
C THR A 452 53.32 -0.10 -1.47
N VAL A 453 52.74 0.07 -0.28
CA VAL A 453 51.42 -0.53 0.04
C VAL A 453 50.37 -0.11 -1.00
N GLY A 454 49.64 -1.08 -1.55
CA GLY A 454 48.61 -0.86 -2.58
C GLY A 454 49.14 -0.74 -4.03
N SER A 455 50.45 -0.78 -4.25
CA SER A 455 51.03 -0.89 -5.60
C SER A 455 50.87 -2.30 -6.18
N ARG A 456 51.04 -2.45 -7.49
CA ARG A 456 51.08 -3.74 -8.17
C ARG A 456 52.33 -3.81 -9.02
N THR A 457 53.16 -4.83 -8.82
CA THR A 457 54.37 -5.06 -9.62
C THR A 457 54.45 -6.53 -10.03
N THR A 458 55.31 -6.85 -10.98
CA THR A 458 55.58 -8.22 -11.40
C THR A 458 56.99 -8.63 -10.96
N ALA A 459 57.13 -9.88 -10.52
CA ALA A 459 58.39 -10.51 -10.21
C ALA A 459 58.70 -11.57 -11.28
N THR A 460 59.93 -11.56 -11.77
CA THR A 460 60.46 -12.55 -12.69
C THR A 460 61.62 -13.27 -12.03
N ALA A 461 61.58 -14.61 -12.04
CA ALA A 461 62.69 -15.43 -11.57
C ALA A 461 63.21 -16.30 -12.71
N THR A 462 64.53 -16.32 -12.87
CA THR A 462 65.22 -17.02 -13.96
C THR A 462 65.95 -18.26 -13.46
N THR A 463 65.74 -19.40 -14.13
CA THR A 463 66.51 -20.63 -13.86
C THR A 463 67.64 -20.80 -14.87
N THR A 464 68.69 -21.54 -14.49
CA THR A 464 69.81 -21.92 -15.38
C THR A 464 69.38 -22.79 -16.56
N THR A 465 68.19 -23.39 -16.48
CA THR A 465 67.61 -24.28 -17.49
C THR A 465 66.52 -23.62 -18.35
N GLY A 466 66.17 -22.36 -18.08
CA GLY A 466 65.09 -21.63 -18.79
C GLY A 466 63.66 -22.05 -18.37
N ARG A 467 63.51 -22.82 -17.30
CA ARG A 467 62.22 -23.23 -16.72
C ARG A 467 61.56 -22.07 -15.98
N SER A 468 60.23 -22.04 -15.96
CA SER A 468 59.46 -21.06 -15.21
C SER A 468 59.28 -21.50 -13.75
N PRO A 469 59.93 -20.82 -12.78
CA PRO A 469 59.76 -21.13 -11.36
C PRO A 469 58.44 -20.56 -10.82
N TYR A 470 57.95 -21.15 -9.73
CA TYR A 470 56.78 -20.70 -8.99
C TYR A 470 57.21 -19.74 -7.90
N LEU A 471 56.43 -18.69 -7.68
CA LEU A 471 56.70 -17.66 -6.68
C LEU A 471 55.64 -17.71 -5.57
N GLN A 472 56.07 -17.57 -4.32
CA GLN A 472 55.19 -17.43 -3.17
C GLN A 472 55.77 -16.46 -2.15
N SER A 473 54.89 -15.71 -1.51
CA SER A 473 55.29 -14.91 -0.36
C SER A 473 55.55 -15.78 0.86
N GLN A 474 56.67 -15.54 1.53
CA GLN A 474 56.97 -16.01 2.88
C GLN A 474 56.49 -15.02 3.96
N THR A 475 56.15 -13.79 3.57
CA THR A 475 55.55 -12.78 4.45
C THR A 475 54.20 -12.32 3.89
N PRO A 476 53.18 -13.21 3.84
CA PRO A 476 51.86 -12.89 3.27
C PRO A 476 51.15 -11.73 3.99
N SER A 477 51.52 -11.43 5.24
CA SER A 477 51.08 -10.26 5.99
C SER A 477 51.66 -8.93 5.48
N VAL A 478 52.73 -8.96 4.68
CA VAL A 478 53.44 -7.80 4.11
C VAL A 478 53.23 -7.71 2.60
N CYS A 479 53.29 -8.83 1.87
CA CYS A 479 53.00 -8.87 0.44
C CYS A 479 52.38 -10.21 0.05
N MET A 480 51.42 -10.20 -0.87
CA MET A 480 50.82 -11.39 -1.46
C MET A 480 51.40 -11.62 -2.86
N VAL A 481 51.50 -12.89 -3.28
CA VAL A 481 51.96 -13.27 -4.62
C VAL A 481 50.86 -14.08 -5.31
N HIS A 482 50.46 -13.64 -6.51
CA HIS A 482 49.52 -14.34 -7.38
C HIS A 482 50.14 -14.51 -8.78
N GLY A 483 50.56 -15.72 -9.11
CA GLY A 483 51.38 -15.96 -10.31
C GLY A 483 52.71 -15.21 -10.20
N SER A 484 53.00 -14.33 -11.15
CA SER A 484 54.15 -13.41 -11.11
C SER A 484 53.84 -12.06 -10.44
N THR A 485 52.59 -11.80 -10.07
CA THR A 485 52.19 -10.48 -9.56
C THR A 485 52.38 -10.38 -8.05
N ILE A 486 53.08 -9.34 -7.61
CA ILE A 486 53.30 -8.99 -6.20
C ILE A 486 52.38 -7.84 -5.80
N LEU A 487 51.68 -8.03 -4.69
CA LEU A 487 50.73 -7.09 -4.09
C LEU A 487 51.17 -6.77 -2.66
N PRO A 488 51.86 -5.66 -2.41
CA PRO A 488 52.24 -5.24 -1.06
C PRO A 488 51.00 -4.77 -0.26
N VAL A 489 50.77 -5.37 0.90
CA VAL A 489 49.58 -5.17 1.75
C VAL A 489 49.88 -4.45 3.06
N SER A 490 51.12 -4.42 3.54
CA SER A 490 51.55 -3.62 4.69
C SER A 490 53.03 -3.19 4.58
N ILE A 491 53.45 -2.18 5.35
CA ILE A 491 54.87 -1.79 5.45
C ILE A 491 55.67 -2.91 6.12
N GLY A 492 56.85 -3.18 5.59
CA GLY A 492 57.76 -4.18 6.15
C GLY A 492 58.64 -4.83 5.08
N THR A 493 59.17 -6.00 5.41
CA THR A 493 60.00 -6.78 4.49
C THR A 493 59.16 -7.85 3.78
N CYS A 494 58.98 -7.68 2.47
CA CYS A 494 58.35 -8.65 1.57
C CYS A 494 59.38 -9.71 1.17
N THR A 495 59.21 -10.94 1.65
CA THR A 495 60.12 -12.06 1.36
C THR A 495 59.44 -13.00 0.39
N ILE A 496 60.04 -13.26 -0.77
CA ILE A 496 59.51 -14.13 -1.82
C ILE A 496 60.41 -15.35 -1.95
N ASN A 497 59.80 -16.54 -1.92
CA ASN A 497 60.46 -17.80 -2.27
C ASN A 497 60.07 -18.18 -3.70
N ALA A 498 61.07 -18.48 -4.51
CA ALA A 498 60.94 -19.06 -5.84
C ALA A 498 61.39 -20.53 -5.81
N TRP A 499 60.61 -21.45 -6.38
CA TRP A 499 61.04 -22.84 -6.54
C TRP A 499 60.58 -23.47 -7.86
N THR A 500 61.28 -24.52 -8.30
CA THR A 500 60.84 -25.38 -9.40
C THR A 500 60.27 -26.69 -8.84
N TRP A 501 59.13 -27.14 -9.35
CA TRP A 501 58.58 -28.45 -8.95
C TRP A 501 59.52 -29.58 -9.43
N PRO A 502 59.57 -30.70 -8.67
CA PRO A 502 60.31 -31.88 -9.09
C PRO A 502 59.70 -32.39 -10.39
N GLU A 503 60.51 -32.47 -11.43
CA GLU A 503 60.13 -33.11 -12.68
C GLU A 503 60.91 -34.40 -12.88
N PRO A 504 60.39 -35.30 -13.74
CA PRO A 504 61.07 -36.55 -14.05
C PRO A 504 62.54 -36.35 -14.41
N ALA A 505 62.89 -35.27 -15.09
CA ALA A 505 64.22 -35.01 -15.62
C ALA A 505 65.12 -34.13 -14.72
N TYR A 506 64.60 -33.47 -13.67
CA TYR A 506 65.36 -32.43 -12.94
C TYR A 506 65.12 -32.43 -11.43
N TYR A 507 66.17 -32.12 -10.66
CA TYR A 507 66.07 -31.82 -9.22
C TYR A 507 65.42 -30.45 -8.97
N THR A 508 64.82 -30.29 -7.79
CA THR A 508 64.18 -29.02 -7.37
C THR A 508 65.21 -27.95 -7.05
N ALA A 509 65.01 -26.75 -7.58
CA ALA A 509 65.75 -25.54 -7.19
C ALA A 509 64.89 -24.64 -6.31
N SER A 510 65.48 -23.96 -5.34
CA SER A 510 64.79 -22.93 -4.53
C SER A 510 65.68 -21.73 -4.23
N LEU A 511 65.13 -20.52 -4.29
CA LEU A 511 65.80 -19.27 -3.90
C LEU A 511 64.82 -18.38 -3.13
N THR A 512 65.28 -17.73 -2.06
CA THR A 512 64.46 -16.75 -1.31
C THR A 512 65.11 -15.37 -1.35
N GLN A 513 64.33 -14.32 -1.66
CA GLN A 513 64.80 -12.94 -1.74
C GLN A 513 63.82 -11.96 -1.08
N SER A 514 64.36 -10.91 -0.47
CA SER A 514 63.60 -9.94 0.34
C SER A 514 63.64 -8.53 -0.24
N PHE A 515 62.51 -7.82 -0.14
CA PHE A 515 62.30 -6.47 -0.66
C PHE A 515 61.62 -5.59 0.39
N THR A 516 61.98 -4.30 0.50
CA THR A 516 61.34 -3.37 1.45
C THR A 516 60.09 -2.74 0.85
N VAL A 517 58.99 -2.73 1.61
CA VAL A 517 57.73 -2.07 1.27
C VAL A 517 57.61 -0.76 2.04
N GLY A 518 57.47 0.37 1.33
CA GLY A 518 57.20 1.70 1.88
C GLY A 518 55.71 2.05 1.95
N LYS A 519 55.38 3.21 2.55
CA LYS A 519 54.00 3.71 2.64
C LYS A 519 53.37 3.94 1.26
N GLY A 520 52.09 3.62 1.12
CA GLY A 520 51.30 3.93 -0.07
C GLY A 520 50.78 5.37 -0.07
N SER A 521 50.63 5.96 -1.26
CA SER A 521 49.83 7.18 -1.45
C SER A 521 48.35 6.82 -1.56
N GLN A 522 47.49 7.72 -1.10
CA GLN A 522 46.04 7.52 -1.16
C GLN A 522 45.33 8.79 -1.64
N THR A 523 44.16 8.59 -2.24
CA THR A 523 43.28 9.65 -2.75
C THR A 523 41.89 9.51 -2.13
N ILE A 524 41.13 10.61 -2.09
CA ILE A 524 39.73 10.63 -1.65
C ILE A 524 38.86 10.87 -2.87
N THR A 525 37.85 10.02 -3.09
CA THR A 525 36.87 10.17 -4.17
C THR A 525 35.48 10.31 -3.57
N PHE A 526 34.77 11.39 -3.89
CA PHE A 526 33.36 11.55 -3.52
C PHE A 526 32.46 10.63 -4.34
N GLY A 527 31.38 10.16 -3.72
CA GLY A 527 30.28 9.48 -4.41
C GLY A 527 29.37 10.46 -5.17
N LEU A 528 28.24 9.94 -5.66
CA LEU A 528 27.21 10.75 -6.32
C LEU A 528 26.71 11.84 -5.37
N SER A 529 26.63 13.07 -5.89
CA SER A 529 26.19 14.23 -5.11
C SER A 529 24.69 14.13 -4.82
N PRO A 530 24.27 14.17 -3.55
CA PRO A 530 22.86 14.27 -3.21
C PRO A 530 22.31 15.65 -3.58
N ALA A 531 21.09 15.72 -4.09
CA ALA A 531 20.35 16.97 -4.17
C ALA A 531 19.82 17.33 -2.77
N ILE A 532 20.08 18.55 -2.30
CA ILE A 532 19.62 19.04 -1.00
C ILE A 532 18.85 20.34 -1.22
N GLY A 533 17.57 20.35 -0.83
CA GLY A 533 16.77 21.57 -0.80
C GLY A 533 16.95 22.34 0.53
N PRO A 534 16.52 23.62 0.60
CA PRO A 534 16.64 24.43 1.81
C PRO A 534 15.88 23.82 2.99
N GLY A 535 16.53 23.70 4.15
CA GLY A 535 15.98 23.01 5.34
C GLY A 535 16.01 21.48 5.26
N GLY A 536 16.45 20.90 4.14
CA GLY A 536 16.66 19.46 3.99
C GLY A 536 18.03 19.01 4.51
N SER A 537 18.16 17.72 4.78
CA SER A 537 19.43 17.07 5.07
C SER A 537 19.62 15.84 4.20
N ASN A 538 20.87 15.52 3.91
CA ASN A 538 21.23 14.35 3.12
C ASN A 538 22.63 13.87 3.53
N THR A 539 22.94 12.61 3.28
CA THR A 539 24.26 12.06 3.62
C THR A 539 25.21 12.15 2.44
N VAL A 540 26.45 12.55 2.71
CA VAL A 540 27.55 12.49 1.74
C VAL A 540 28.37 11.24 1.97
N SER A 541 28.95 10.73 0.89
CA SER A 541 29.89 9.63 0.94
C SER A 541 31.15 9.98 0.16
N ALA A 542 32.28 9.57 0.70
CA ALA A 542 33.56 9.61 0.04
C ALA A 542 34.36 8.40 0.50
N VAL A 543 35.14 7.85 -0.41
CA VAL A 543 35.95 6.65 -0.18
C VAL A 543 37.41 7.05 -0.34
N ALA A 544 38.23 6.72 0.65
CA ALA A 544 39.68 6.77 0.49
C ALA A 544 40.13 5.51 -0.27
N SER A 545 41.04 5.64 -1.24
CA SER A 545 41.56 4.49 -2.00
C SER A 545 42.27 3.44 -1.13
N SER A 546 42.61 3.78 0.12
CA SER A 546 43.17 2.89 1.15
C SER A 546 42.12 2.08 1.93
N GLY A 547 40.83 2.42 1.79
CA GLY A 547 39.74 1.90 2.64
C GLY A 547 39.64 2.54 4.03
N LEU A 548 40.48 3.53 4.36
CA LEU A 548 40.42 4.24 5.64
C LEU A 548 39.20 5.17 5.73
N THR A 549 38.65 5.31 6.93
CA THR A 549 37.51 6.20 7.20
C THR A 549 37.85 7.64 6.85
N VAL A 550 36.96 8.27 6.09
CA VAL A 550 37.02 9.68 5.69
C VAL A 550 36.20 10.51 6.68
N SER A 551 36.74 11.66 7.10
CA SER A 551 36.01 12.64 7.90
C SER A 551 35.50 13.79 7.03
N PHE A 552 34.32 14.30 7.36
CA PHE A 552 33.68 15.38 6.63
C PHE A 552 33.60 16.65 7.48
N SER A 553 33.79 17.78 6.82
CA SER A 553 33.54 19.11 7.38
C SER A 553 32.97 20.03 6.30
N THR A 554 32.36 21.14 6.70
CA THR A 554 31.91 22.19 5.78
C THR A 554 32.96 23.30 5.72
N LEU A 555 33.26 23.80 4.52
CA LEU A 555 34.03 25.02 4.32
C LEU A 555 33.12 26.25 4.20
N THR A 556 31.80 26.04 4.12
CA THR A 556 30.78 27.08 4.01
C THR A 556 29.75 26.95 5.14
N PRO A 557 30.15 27.17 6.42
CA PRO A 557 29.27 26.97 7.57
C PRO A 557 28.06 27.90 7.60
N GLN A 558 28.08 29.00 6.83
CA GLN A 558 26.95 29.90 6.65
C GLN A 558 25.86 29.32 5.73
N VAL A 559 26.21 28.34 4.90
CA VAL A 559 25.32 27.74 3.88
C VAL A 559 24.81 26.37 4.31
N CYS A 560 25.64 25.58 4.99
CA CYS A 560 25.29 24.23 5.45
C CYS A 560 26.13 23.82 6.67
N THR A 561 25.60 22.92 7.48
CA THR A 561 26.34 22.25 8.57
C THR A 561 26.62 20.79 8.24
N VAL A 562 27.66 20.23 8.86
CA VAL A 562 28.04 18.83 8.72
C VAL A 562 28.15 18.21 10.10
N THR A 563 27.46 17.10 10.32
CA THR A 563 27.59 16.28 11.54
C THR A 563 27.72 14.83 11.15
N GLY A 564 28.87 14.21 11.46
CA GLY A 564 29.22 12.89 10.94
C GLY A 564 29.36 12.92 9.41
N ASN A 565 28.46 12.26 8.70
CA ASN A 565 28.35 12.29 7.24
C ASN A 565 27.06 12.98 6.75
N THR A 566 26.27 13.56 7.63
CA THR A 566 25.03 14.26 7.29
C THR A 566 25.33 15.73 7.01
N VAL A 567 24.96 16.19 5.83
CA VAL A 567 24.97 17.59 5.43
C VAL A 567 23.56 18.14 5.59
N SER A 568 23.42 19.22 6.36
CA SER A 568 22.15 19.92 6.54
C SER A 568 22.22 21.30 5.90
N ALA A 569 21.30 21.58 4.98
CA ALA A 569 21.21 22.89 4.33
C ALA A 569 20.64 23.94 5.28
N LEU A 570 21.35 25.06 5.44
CA LEU A 570 20.87 26.21 6.22
C LEU A 570 20.18 27.25 5.34
N THR A 571 20.75 27.56 4.18
CA THR A 571 20.26 28.60 3.26
C THR A 571 20.66 28.28 1.81
N GLU A 572 20.01 28.92 0.83
CA GLU A 572 20.42 28.86 -0.58
C GLU A 572 21.89 29.24 -0.74
N GLY A 573 22.61 28.49 -1.57
CA GLY A 573 24.00 28.75 -1.88
C GLY A 573 24.75 27.50 -2.31
N THR A 574 26.07 27.61 -2.44
CA THR A 574 26.93 26.45 -2.71
C THR A 574 27.49 25.93 -1.40
N CYS A 575 27.03 24.76 -0.96
CA CYS A 575 27.58 24.06 0.18
C CYS A 575 28.87 23.35 -0.23
N THR A 576 30.02 23.79 0.28
CA THR A 576 31.32 23.17 -0.02
C THR A 576 31.72 22.23 1.12
N ILE A 577 31.74 20.93 0.83
CA ILE A 577 32.12 19.89 1.77
C ILE A 577 33.59 19.54 1.56
N ALA A 578 34.37 19.51 2.64
CA ALA A 578 35.72 18.99 2.67
C ALA A 578 35.73 17.57 3.24
N ALA A 579 36.33 16.65 2.49
CA ALA A 579 36.60 15.29 2.92
C ALA A 579 38.10 15.13 3.20
N ASN A 580 38.43 14.65 4.39
CA ASN A 580 39.80 14.55 4.89
C ASN A 580 40.15 13.12 5.31
N GLN A 581 41.42 12.72 5.09
CA GLN A 581 41.95 11.43 5.54
C GLN A 581 43.42 11.62 5.98
N ALA A 582 43.70 11.42 7.27
CA ALA A 582 44.99 11.74 7.90
C ALA A 582 46.14 10.75 7.62
N GLY A 583 45.87 9.64 6.93
CA GLY A 583 46.78 8.52 6.77
C GLY A 583 46.78 7.59 7.98
N ASN A 584 47.69 6.61 7.93
CA ASN A 584 48.00 5.74 9.05
C ASN A 584 49.46 5.24 8.93
N ALA A 585 49.76 4.11 9.56
CA ALA A 585 51.05 3.45 9.44
C ALA A 585 51.35 2.99 7.99
N ASN A 586 50.35 2.56 7.22
CA ASN A 586 50.54 2.02 5.86
C ASN A 586 50.39 3.05 4.74
N TYR A 587 49.68 4.16 4.98
CA TYR A 587 49.37 5.17 3.97
C TYR A 587 49.71 6.59 4.43
N HIS A 588 50.19 7.43 3.51
CA HIS A 588 50.35 8.88 3.73
C HIS A 588 48.98 9.58 3.84
N ALA A 589 48.90 10.75 4.47
CA ALA A 589 47.65 11.54 4.44
C ALA A 589 47.21 11.82 3.00
N ALA A 590 45.92 11.71 2.72
CA ALA A 590 45.38 12.06 1.41
C ALA A 590 45.26 13.59 1.29
N THR A 591 45.46 14.13 0.09
CA THR A 591 45.11 15.52 -0.20
C THR A 591 43.61 15.71 0.02
N GLN A 592 43.23 16.80 0.72
CA GLN A 592 41.82 17.12 0.99
C GLN A 592 41.05 17.20 -0.33
N ALA A 593 39.95 16.45 -0.42
CA ALA A 593 39.02 16.54 -1.53
C ALA A 593 37.86 17.47 -1.16
N THR A 594 37.36 18.24 -2.11
CA THR A 594 36.17 19.09 -1.92
C THR A 594 35.06 18.70 -2.89
N GLN A 595 33.81 18.85 -2.46
CA GLN A 595 32.63 18.69 -3.30
C GLN A 595 31.67 19.85 -3.06
N ASN A 596 31.25 20.48 -4.16
CA ASN A 596 30.28 21.57 -4.15
C ASN A 596 28.89 20.98 -4.37
N ILE A 597 28.00 21.19 -3.41
CA ILE A 597 26.60 20.81 -3.47
C ILE A 597 25.76 22.08 -3.64
N PRO A 598 25.10 22.29 -4.80
CA PRO A 598 24.21 23.43 -4.98
C PRO A 598 22.93 23.21 -4.17
N ILE A 599 22.64 24.15 -3.27
CA ILE A 599 21.34 24.24 -2.57
C ILE A 599 20.53 25.28 -3.33
N ALA A 600 19.63 24.79 -4.20
CA ALA A 600 18.72 25.65 -4.96
C ALA A 600 17.58 26.14 -4.06
N LYS A 601 16.92 27.23 -4.42
CA LYS A 601 15.69 27.65 -3.72
C LYS A 601 14.63 26.56 -3.75
N GLY A 602 13.90 26.44 -2.64
CA GLY A 602 12.76 25.55 -2.53
C GLY A 602 11.55 26.07 -3.30
N ASN A 603 10.81 25.17 -3.95
CA ASN A 603 9.47 25.48 -4.43
C ASN A 603 8.52 25.54 -3.23
N GLN A 604 7.57 26.46 -3.30
CA GLN A 604 6.56 26.64 -2.27
C GLN A 604 5.18 26.84 -2.89
N SER A 605 4.16 26.47 -2.13
CA SER A 605 2.76 26.61 -2.52
C SER A 605 1.96 27.30 -1.43
N ILE A 606 0.90 28.00 -1.81
CA ILE A 606 -0.05 28.66 -0.91
C ILE A 606 -1.30 27.82 -0.79
N THR A 607 -1.75 27.55 0.44
CA THR A 607 -2.99 26.82 0.72
C THR A 607 -3.93 27.66 1.57
N PHE A 608 -5.19 27.80 1.14
CA PHE A 608 -6.25 28.44 1.92
C PHE A 608 -6.84 27.44 2.92
N ARG A 609 -6.97 27.84 4.18
CA ARG A 609 -7.46 27.00 5.28
C ARG A 609 -8.90 27.32 5.68
N PHE A 610 -9.25 28.60 5.73
CA PHE A 610 -10.57 29.07 6.12
C PHE A 610 -11.14 29.97 5.06
N VAL A 611 -12.35 29.62 4.61
CA VAL A 611 -13.06 30.32 3.56
C VAL A 611 -14.50 30.46 4.03
N PRO A 612 -14.93 31.66 4.47
CA PRO A 612 -16.25 31.84 5.03
C PRO A 612 -17.31 31.78 3.92
N LYS A 613 -18.50 31.27 4.23
CA LYS A 613 -19.69 31.58 3.44
C LYS A 613 -20.08 33.02 3.75
N MET A 614 -20.29 33.85 2.74
CA MET A 614 -20.53 35.29 2.91
C MET A 614 -21.79 35.77 2.21
N PHE A 615 -22.39 36.81 2.78
CA PHE A 615 -23.50 37.58 2.20
C PHE A 615 -23.11 39.06 2.16
N VAL A 616 -23.74 39.85 1.28
CA VAL A 616 -23.54 41.32 1.21
C VAL A 616 -23.65 41.97 2.59
N GLY A 617 -22.61 42.71 3.00
CA GLY A 617 -22.49 43.37 4.31
C GLY A 617 -21.85 42.51 5.41
N GLY A 618 -21.65 41.22 5.19
CA GLY A 618 -21.00 40.32 6.14
C GLY A 618 -19.47 40.39 6.11
N THR A 619 -18.84 40.02 7.21
CA THR A 619 -17.38 39.86 7.32
C THR A 619 -17.05 38.44 7.79
N GLY A 620 -15.87 37.92 7.43
CA GLY A 620 -15.44 36.59 7.85
C GLY A 620 -13.93 36.43 7.86
N PRO A 621 -13.41 35.48 8.68
CA PRO A 621 -11.98 35.23 8.75
C PRO A 621 -11.51 34.50 7.51
N ILE A 622 -10.37 34.91 6.96
CA ILE A 622 -9.68 34.23 5.87
C ILE A 622 -8.22 34.04 6.25
N SER A 623 -7.69 32.86 5.97
CA SER A 623 -6.27 32.61 6.16
C SER A 623 -5.72 31.68 5.10
N ALA A 624 -4.47 31.96 4.72
CA ALA A 624 -3.67 31.13 3.86
C ALA A 624 -2.27 30.99 4.47
N PHE A 625 -1.63 29.86 4.22
CA PHE A 625 -0.26 29.62 4.63
C PHE A 625 0.57 29.14 3.44
N ALA A 626 1.85 29.53 3.42
CA ALA A 626 2.81 28.99 2.48
C ALA A 626 3.49 27.77 3.09
N THR A 627 3.83 26.77 2.27
CA THR A 627 4.59 25.59 2.73
C THR A 627 5.98 25.94 3.29
N SER A 628 6.51 27.13 3.00
CA SER A 628 7.74 27.68 3.57
C SER A 628 7.57 28.26 4.98
N GLY A 629 6.34 28.45 5.46
CA GLY A 629 6.04 29.20 6.69
C GLY A 629 6.14 30.73 6.54
N LEU A 630 6.53 31.26 5.37
CA LEU A 630 6.56 32.69 5.11
C LEU A 630 5.13 33.29 5.07
N ALA A 631 4.97 34.51 5.58
CA ALA A 631 3.68 35.19 5.68
C ALA A 631 3.05 35.48 4.32
N VAL A 632 1.83 34.96 4.08
CA VAL A 632 1.09 35.16 2.82
C VAL A 632 0.34 36.49 2.86
N SER A 633 0.50 37.30 1.82
CA SER A 633 -0.31 38.51 1.63
C SER A 633 -1.62 38.17 0.93
N LEU A 634 -2.74 38.67 1.45
CA LEU A 634 -4.07 38.45 0.89
C LEU A 634 -4.62 39.73 0.29
N THR A 635 -5.12 39.65 -0.94
CA THR A 635 -5.76 40.78 -1.64
C THR A 635 -7.02 40.31 -2.34
N SER A 636 -7.97 41.22 -2.56
CA SER A 636 -9.15 40.94 -3.38
C SER A 636 -8.84 41.24 -4.84
N ALA A 637 -9.07 40.28 -5.74
CA ALA A 637 -9.09 40.51 -7.19
C ALA A 637 -10.43 41.10 -7.67
N THR A 638 -11.45 41.11 -6.82
CA THR A 638 -12.79 41.64 -7.11
C THR A 638 -13.19 42.64 -6.03
N PRO A 639 -12.51 43.81 -5.95
CA PRO A 639 -12.73 44.79 -4.88
C PRO A 639 -14.17 45.33 -4.83
N ASP A 640 -14.88 45.34 -5.96
CA ASP A 640 -16.28 45.76 -6.03
C ASP A 640 -17.24 44.75 -5.37
N ILE A 641 -16.81 43.50 -5.19
CA ILE A 641 -17.60 42.42 -4.58
C ILE A 641 -17.18 42.21 -3.11
N CYS A 642 -15.88 42.31 -2.81
CA CYS A 642 -15.36 42.15 -1.47
C CYS A 642 -14.00 42.83 -1.29
N THR A 643 -13.70 43.29 -0.07
CA THR A 643 -12.38 43.81 0.32
C THR A 643 -11.69 42.87 1.30
N VAL A 644 -10.35 42.95 1.36
CA VAL A 644 -9.53 42.22 2.32
C VAL A 644 -8.73 43.22 3.14
N SER A 645 -8.74 43.06 4.47
CA SER A 645 -7.91 43.81 5.40
C SER A 645 -7.35 42.86 6.44
N GLY A 646 -6.04 42.60 6.39
CA GLY A 646 -5.40 41.55 7.19
C GLY A 646 -6.02 40.18 6.90
N ASP A 647 -6.46 39.50 7.97
CA ASP A 647 -7.06 38.17 7.92
C ASP A 647 -8.60 38.21 7.82
N THR A 648 -9.18 39.36 7.46
CA THR A 648 -10.63 39.54 7.37
C THR A 648 -11.04 39.93 5.96
N VAL A 649 -12.00 39.19 5.40
CA VAL A 649 -12.68 39.52 4.15
C VAL A 649 -14.04 40.16 4.46
N SER A 650 -14.39 41.24 3.76
CA SER A 650 -15.65 41.98 3.90
C SER A 650 -16.41 41.98 2.59
N ALA A 651 -17.68 41.58 2.59
CA ALA A 651 -18.52 41.51 1.41
C ALA A 651 -19.22 42.84 1.12
N ILE A 652 -19.06 43.36 -0.09
CA ILE A 652 -19.60 44.65 -0.56
C ILE A 652 -20.79 44.47 -1.50
N ALA A 653 -20.72 43.50 -2.42
CA ALA A 653 -21.78 43.21 -3.37
C ALA A 653 -21.91 41.71 -3.62
N ALA A 654 -23.06 41.29 -4.17
CA ALA A 654 -23.29 39.88 -4.48
C ALA A 654 -22.52 39.48 -5.74
N GLY A 655 -22.01 38.25 -5.77
CA GLY A 655 -21.20 37.74 -6.86
C GLY A 655 -20.04 36.87 -6.37
N SER A 656 -19.12 36.53 -7.27
CA SER A 656 -17.95 35.73 -6.92
C SER A 656 -16.83 36.62 -6.39
N CYS A 657 -16.63 36.62 -5.09
CA CYS A 657 -15.50 37.27 -4.43
C CYS A 657 -14.24 36.42 -4.62
N THR A 658 -13.27 36.91 -5.41
CA THR A 658 -12.02 36.19 -5.66
C THR A 658 -10.89 36.79 -4.85
N ILE A 659 -10.33 35.99 -3.95
CA ILE A 659 -9.19 36.36 -3.10
C ILE A 659 -7.92 35.77 -3.69
N VAL A 660 -6.87 36.59 -3.78
CA VAL A 660 -5.54 36.20 -4.23
C VAL A 660 -4.61 36.17 -3.03
N GLY A 661 -4.04 34.99 -2.79
CA GLY A 661 -2.90 34.83 -1.90
C GLY A 661 -1.61 34.95 -2.70
N ASN A 662 -0.74 35.88 -2.29
CA ASN A 662 0.56 36.08 -2.89
C ASN A 662 1.68 35.92 -1.85
N GLN A 663 2.71 35.18 -2.24
CA GLN A 663 3.93 34.99 -1.48
C GLN A 663 5.15 35.15 -2.42
N PRO A 664 5.83 36.31 -2.40
CA PRO A 664 7.01 36.55 -3.24
C PRO A 664 8.21 35.65 -2.94
N GLY A 665 8.19 34.92 -1.82
CA GLY A 665 9.33 34.13 -1.37
C GLY A 665 10.44 34.99 -0.80
N ASP A 666 11.63 34.42 -0.69
CA ASP A 666 12.77 35.04 -0.03
C ASP A 666 14.10 34.54 -0.64
N ALA A 667 15.20 34.66 0.12
CA ALA A 667 16.49 34.11 -0.27
C ALA A 667 16.49 32.58 -0.36
N ASN A 668 15.54 31.86 0.23
CA ASN A 668 15.51 30.41 0.30
C ASN A 668 14.40 29.77 -0.55
N TYR A 669 13.35 30.52 -0.88
CA TYR A 669 12.20 29.98 -1.63
C TYR A 669 11.87 30.84 -2.84
N TYR A 670 11.57 30.19 -3.98
CA TYR A 670 11.03 30.86 -5.17
C TYR A 670 9.65 31.44 -4.88
N ASN A 671 9.21 32.46 -5.60
CA ASN A 671 7.85 32.96 -5.49
C ASN A 671 6.84 31.80 -5.59
N ALA A 672 5.91 31.74 -4.65
CA ALA A 672 4.83 30.76 -4.76
C ALA A 672 3.93 31.18 -5.94
N ALA A 673 3.46 30.20 -6.71
CA ALA A 673 2.39 30.48 -7.66
C ALA A 673 1.20 31.10 -6.90
N THR A 674 0.68 32.23 -7.38
CA THR A 674 -0.45 32.92 -6.76
C THR A 674 -1.62 31.96 -6.67
N ALA A 675 -2.11 31.73 -5.46
CA ALA A 675 -3.29 30.90 -5.24
C ALA A 675 -4.52 31.80 -5.21
N THR A 676 -5.60 31.35 -5.84
CA THR A 676 -6.88 32.06 -5.81
C THR A 676 -7.93 31.23 -5.09
N LYS A 677 -8.81 31.90 -4.34
CA LYS A 677 -9.99 31.28 -3.77
C LYS A 677 -11.22 32.13 -4.06
N SER A 678 -12.20 31.50 -4.68
CA SER A 678 -13.49 32.12 -4.95
C SER A 678 -14.47 31.81 -3.81
N ILE A 679 -15.12 32.86 -3.33
CA ILE A 679 -16.19 32.85 -2.33
C ILE A 679 -17.44 33.37 -3.04
N ASN A 680 -18.49 32.55 -3.10
CA ASN A 680 -19.77 33.05 -3.57
C ASN A 680 -20.38 33.94 -2.48
N VAL A 681 -20.44 35.24 -2.76
CA VAL A 681 -21.13 36.22 -1.93
C VAL A 681 -22.58 36.24 -2.38
N GLY A 682 -23.45 35.68 -1.56
CA GLY A 682 -24.89 35.79 -1.79
C GLY A 682 -25.36 37.23 -1.64
N MET A 683 -26.40 37.62 -2.37
CA MET A 683 -27.22 38.76 -1.95
C MET A 683 -27.65 38.51 -0.50
N SER A 684 -27.67 39.56 0.33
CA SER A 684 -28.14 39.52 1.73
C SER A 684 -29.26 38.49 1.88
N LEU A 685 -29.09 37.53 2.80
CA LEU A 685 -30.05 36.46 3.00
C LEU A 685 -31.41 37.14 3.21
N ARG A 686 -32.32 37.03 2.22
CA ARG A 686 -33.73 37.17 2.54
C ARG A 686 -34.02 35.98 3.43
N ILE A 687 -33.89 36.17 4.75
CA ILE A 687 -34.39 35.22 5.73
C ILE A 687 -35.87 35.20 5.46
N SER A 688 -36.33 34.16 4.78
CA SER A 688 -37.75 33.93 4.58
C SER A 688 -38.34 33.81 5.98
N PRO A 689 -39.20 34.77 6.38
CA PRO A 689 -39.77 34.72 7.69
C PRO A 689 -40.57 33.42 7.78
N MET A 690 -40.53 32.76 8.93
CA MET A 690 -41.20 31.47 9.12
C MET A 690 -41.72 31.34 10.53
N VAL A 691 -42.74 30.51 10.69
CA VAL A 691 -43.36 30.20 11.98
C VAL A 691 -43.42 28.68 12.12
N ALA A 692 -43.07 28.20 13.30
CA ALA A 692 -43.19 26.80 13.70
C ALA A 692 -44.05 26.73 14.97
N ALA A 693 -45.03 25.83 14.96
CA ALA A 693 -45.96 25.62 16.06
C ALA A 693 -45.61 24.33 16.79
N GLY A 694 -45.35 24.41 18.09
CA GLY A 694 -45.21 23.24 18.95
C GLY A 694 -46.56 22.81 19.51
N GLY A 695 -46.55 22.09 20.64
CA GLY A 695 -47.78 21.64 21.28
C GLY A 695 -48.66 22.80 21.74
N LYS A 696 -48.08 23.73 22.51
CA LYS A 696 -48.76 24.94 23.00
C LYS A 696 -47.86 26.17 23.02
N HIS A 697 -46.75 26.13 22.31
CA HIS A 697 -45.82 27.25 22.12
C HIS A 697 -45.55 27.48 20.63
N THR A 698 -45.04 28.68 20.33
CA THR A 698 -44.75 29.11 18.97
C THR A 698 -43.34 29.64 18.90
N VAL A 699 -42.67 29.36 17.78
CA VAL A 699 -41.35 29.89 17.45
C VAL A 699 -41.49 30.59 16.09
N ALA A 700 -41.13 31.86 16.01
CA ALA A 700 -41.12 32.59 14.74
C ALA A 700 -39.74 33.19 14.47
N LEU A 701 -39.33 33.14 13.20
CA LEU A 701 -38.12 33.72 12.67
C LEU A 701 -38.49 34.96 11.85
N ARG A 702 -37.94 36.11 12.25
CA ARG A 702 -38.09 37.38 11.52
C ARG A 702 -37.09 37.48 10.37
N THR A 703 -37.35 38.42 9.45
CA THR A 703 -36.50 38.70 8.29
C THR A 703 -35.08 39.19 8.63
N ASP A 704 -34.86 39.66 9.85
CA ASP A 704 -33.56 40.08 10.37
C ASP A 704 -32.78 38.94 11.06
N GLY A 705 -33.37 37.74 11.14
CA GLY A 705 -32.79 36.57 11.81
C GLY A 705 -33.07 36.49 13.30
N THR A 706 -33.89 37.41 13.84
CA THR A 706 -34.34 37.37 15.23
C THR A 706 -35.36 36.25 15.42
N VAL A 707 -35.17 35.43 16.45
CA VAL A 707 -36.15 34.41 16.88
C VAL A 707 -36.98 34.97 18.04
N VAL A 708 -38.30 34.89 17.90
CA VAL A 708 -39.26 35.19 18.97
C VAL A 708 -40.12 33.99 19.31
N THR A 709 -40.47 33.86 20.58
CA THR A 709 -41.25 32.74 21.12
C THR A 709 -42.36 33.24 22.04
N TRP A 710 -43.48 32.52 22.08
CA TRP A 710 -44.58 32.72 23.03
C TRP A 710 -45.39 31.44 23.21
N GLY A 711 -46.26 31.42 24.21
CA GLY A 711 -47.09 30.29 24.61
C GLY A 711 -46.61 29.63 25.89
N LEU A 712 -46.84 28.31 26.00
CA LEU A 712 -46.46 27.49 27.15
C LEU A 712 -44.93 27.44 27.31
N ASN A 713 -44.46 27.44 28.56
CA ASN A 713 -43.02 27.43 28.88
C ASN A 713 -42.68 26.54 30.10
N SER A 714 -43.43 25.47 30.34
CA SER A 714 -43.26 24.66 31.56
C SER A 714 -41.89 23.97 31.67
N TYR A 715 -41.21 23.77 30.54
CA TYR A 715 -39.91 23.11 30.44
C TYR A 715 -38.83 23.99 29.82
N GLY A 716 -39.11 25.28 29.61
CA GLY A 716 -38.19 26.23 29.01
C GLY A 716 -38.28 26.33 27.48
N GLU A 717 -39.38 25.89 26.87
CA GLU A 717 -39.65 25.86 25.42
C GLU A 717 -39.49 27.24 24.74
N LEU A 718 -39.60 28.33 25.50
CA LEU A 718 -39.44 29.70 24.99
C LEU A 718 -37.97 30.13 24.91
N GLY A 719 -37.03 29.46 25.59
CA GLY A 719 -35.60 29.73 25.46
C GLY A 719 -35.12 31.03 26.11
N ASP A 720 -35.97 31.68 26.92
CA ASP A 720 -35.71 32.98 27.53
C ASP A 720 -35.03 32.91 28.92
N GLY A 721 -34.54 31.72 29.30
CA GLY A 721 -33.94 31.46 30.60
C GLY A 721 -34.95 31.20 31.71
N THR A 722 -36.26 31.24 31.42
CA THR A 722 -37.33 31.06 32.41
C THR A 722 -38.16 29.80 32.15
N SER A 723 -39.07 29.49 33.07
CA SER A 723 -40.15 28.51 32.88
C SER A 723 -41.54 29.17 32.91
N THR A 724 -41.61 30.46 32.60
CA THR A 724 -42.84 31.27 32.67
C THR A 724 -43.46 31.41 31.29
N SER A 725 -44.75 31.07 31.16
CA SER A 725 -45.48 31.15 29.89
C SER A 725 -45.71 32.61 29.47
N ARG A 726 -45.73 32.89 28.17
CA ARG A 726 -45.94 34.24 27.63
C ARG A 726 -47.12 34.27 26.67
N SER A 727 -48.01 35.25 26.82
CA SER A 727 -49.12 35.46 25.88
C SER A 727 -48.74 36.29 24.65
N ASN A 728 -47.57 36.93 24.67
CA ASN A 728 -47.06 37.80 23.61
C ASN A 728 -45.65 37.36 23.17
N PRO A 729 -45.29 37.55 21.88
CA PRO A 729 -43.95 37.25 21.37
C PRO A 729 -42.84 37.94 22.17
N ALA A 730 -41.81 37.17 22.54
CA ALA A 730 -40.60 37.69 23.17
C ALA A 730 -39.35 37.12 22.49
N THR A 731 -38.30 37.94 22.37
CA THR A 731 -37.04 37.52 21.76
C THR A 731 -36.32 36.46 22.60
N VAL A 732 -35.76 35.45 21.93
CA VAL A 732 -34.87 34.45 22.55
C VAL A 732 -33.48 35.07 22.75
N PRO A 733 -33.01 35.29 23.99
CA PRO A 733 -31.73 35.95 24.23
C PRO A 733 -30.54 35.12 23.74
N GLY A 734 -29.51 35.80 23.22
CA GLY A 734 -28.25 35.17 22.82
C GLY A 734 -28.30 34.34 21.52
N LEU A 735 -29.43 34.38 20.80
CA LEU A 735 -29.62 33.68 19.54
C LEU A 735 -29.53 34.66 18.36
N SER A 736 -28.56 34.46 17.48
CA SER A 736 -28.32 35.29 16.30
C SER A 736 -27.95 34.44 15.08
N GLY A 737 -28.10 35.02 13.90
CA GLY A 737 -27.74 34.39 12.62
C GLY A 737 -28.61 33.18 12.28
N VAL A 738 -29.85 33.11 12.76
CA VAL A 738 -30.79 32.01 12.51
C VAL A 738 -31.39 32.11 11.11
N VAL A 739 -31.53 30.97 10.44
CA VAL A 739 -32.06 30.85 9.08
C VAL A 739 -33.25 29.88 8.97
N ALA A 740 -33.44 29.00 9.95
CA ALA A 740 -34.65 28.18 10.05
C ALA A 740 -34.98 27.84 11.51
N VAL A 741 -36.25 27.57 11.80
CA VAL A 741 -36.75 27.14 13.11
C VAL A 741 -37.70 25.95 12.96
N ALA A 742 -37.72 25.08 13.97
CA ALA A 742 -38.68 23.99 14.11
C ALA A 742 -39.13 23.88 15.57
N ALA A 743 -40.33 23.37 15.79
CA ALA A 743 -40.91 23.19 17.12
C ALA A 743 -41.49 21.78 17.24
N GLY A 744 -41.08 21.05 18.27
CA GLY A 744 -41.73 19.80 18.66
C GLY A 744 -42.81 20.05 19.72
N LEU A 745 -43.31 18.99 20.34
CA LEU A 745 -44.42 19.12 21.30
C LEU A 745 -44.05 20.00 22.51
N PHE A 746 -42.82 19.83 23.02
CA PHE A 746 -42.30 20.51 24.21
C PHE A 746 -40.84 20.98 24.05
N HIS A 747 -40.36 21.16 22.82
CA HIS A 747 -39.01 21.66 22.55
C HIS A 747 -38.97 22.51 21.29
N SER A 748 -37.90 23.27 21.16
CA SER A 748 -37.67 24.22 20.07
C SER A 748 -36.27 24.01 19.51
N VAL A 749 -36.13 24.22 18.20
CA VAL A 749 -34.89 24.01 17.45
C VAL A 749 -34.67 25.19 16.51
N ALA A 750 -33.43 25.68 16.44
CA ALA A 750 -33.04 26.71 15.49
C ALA A 750 -31.77 26.30 14.73
N LEU A 751 -31.77 26.52 13.42
CA LEU A 751 -30.64 26.36 12.53
C LEU A 751 -30.00 27.73 12.26
N LYS A 752 -28.71 27.86 12.51
CA LYS A 752 -27.91 29.03 12.20
C LYS A 752 -27.35 28.97 10.77
N SER A 753 -27.05 30.14 10.21
CA SER A 753 -26.48 30.33 8.88
C SER A 753 -25.12 29.66 8.66
N ASP A 754 -24.37 29.42 9.74
CA ASP A 754 -23.10 28.67 9.74
C ASP A 754 -23.30 27.14 9.73
N GLY A 755 -24.54 26.66 9.78
CA GLY A 755 -24.90 25.24 9.82
C GLY A 755 -24.93 24.64 11.23
N THR A 756 -24.81 25.46 12.28
CA THR A 756 -24.98 25.03 13.68
C THR A 756 -26.45 24.88 14.03
N VAL A 757 -26.80 23.79 14.73
CA VAL A 757 -28.13 23.60 15.29
C VAL A 757 -28.08 23.83 16.80
N VAL A 758 -29.03 24.61 17.31
CA VAL A 758 -29.27 24.76 18.75
C VAL A 758 -30.70 24.31 19.09
N ALA A 759 -30.89 23.75 20.27
CA ALA A 759 -32.18 23.28 20.75
C ALA A 759 -32.40 23.68 22.23
N TRP A 760 -33.65 23.78 22.65
CA TRP A 760 -34.04 24.08 24.04
C TRP A 760 -35.44 23.55 24.37
N GLY A 761 -35.79 23.48 25.66
CA GLY A 761 -37.04 22.94 26.19
C GLY A 761 -36.87 21.60 26.91
N TYR A 762 -37.90 20.76 26.84
CA TYR A 762 -37.93 19.43 27.45
C TYR A 762 -36.91 18.48 26.78
N ASN A 763 -36.27 17.62 27.58
CA ASN A 763 -35.18 16.74 27.14
C ASN A 763 -35.21 15.32 27.72
N GLY A 764 -36.33 14.87 28.28
CA GLY A 764 -36.42 13.55 28.95
C GLY A 764 -36.06 12.35 28.07
N ASP A 765 -36.15 12.50 26.74
CA ASP A 765 -35.81 11.46 25.75
C ASP A 765 -34.57 11.79 24.91
N GLY A 766 -33.83 12.85 25.26
CA GLY A 766 -32.65 13.30 24.50
C GLY A 766 -32.95 14.14 23.25
N ARG A 767 -34.18 14.67 23.12
CA ARG A 767 -34.65 15.43 21.95
C ARG A 767 -33.90 16.73 21.66
N LEU A 768 -33.07 17.21 22.61
CA LEU A 768 -32.18 18.34 22.41
C LEU A 768 -30.84 17.95 21.77
N GLY A 769 -30.42 16.69 21.85
CA GLY A 769 -29.19 16.22 21.19
C GLY A 769 -27.88 16.77 21.78
N ASP A 770 -27.93 17.32 23.00
CA ASP A 770 -26.79 17.96 23.67
C ASP A 770 -25.92 16.98 24.48
N GLY A 771 -26.14 15.66 24.29
CA GLY A 771 -25.45 14.62 25.04
C GLY A 771 -26.00 14.42 26.46
N THR A 772 -27.12 15.07 26.82
CA THR A 772 -27.75 14.97 28.14
C THR A 772 -29.25 14.65 28.05
N LEU A 773 -29.88 14.43 29.21
CA LEU A 773 -31.34 14.33 29.36
C LEU A 773 -31.94 15.54 30.11
N THR A 774 -31.12 16.56 30.34
CA THR A 774 -31.48 17.72 31.16
C THR A 774 -32.26 18.74 30.33
N HIS A 775 -33.38 19.24 30.87
CA HIS A 775 -34.16 20.31 30.23
C HIS A 775 -33.33 21.60 30.15
N ARG A 776 -33.52 22.39 29.10
CA ARG A 776 -32.75 23.62 28.88
C ARG A 776 -33.71 24.79 28.67
N SER A 777 -33.66 25.79 29.55
CA SER A 777 -34.42 27.03 29.38
C SER A 777 -33.72 28.05 28.48
N THR A 778 -32.53 27.74 27.96
CA THR A 778 -31.78 28.55 26.99
C THR A 778 -31.28 27.68 25.84
N PRO A 779 -31.09 28.23 24.62
CA PRO A 779 -30.55 27.50 23.48
C PRO A 779 -29.19 26.85 23.78
N VAL A 780 -29.08 25.53 23.58
CA VAL A 780 -27.82 24.78 23.68
C VAL A 780 -27.44 24.19 22.32
N PRO A 781 -26.14 24.17 21.94
CA PRO A 781 -25.70 23.50 20.72
C PRO A 781 -25.96 21.99 20.74
N VAL A 782 -26.41 21.46 19.60
CA VAL A 782 -26.48 20.00 19.38
C VAL A 782 -25.06 19.46 19.22
N GLN A 783 -24.72 18.39 19.94
CA GLN A 783 -23.35 17.88 20.00
C GLN A 783 -22.96 17.15 18.71
N GLY A 784 -21.76 17.46 18.18
CA GLY A 784 -21.16 16.72 17.06
C GLY A 784 -21.84 16.94 15.71
N LEU A 785 -22.66 17.99 15.57
CA LEU A 785 -23.43 18.28 14.36
C LEU A 785 -22.94 19.55 13.68
N SER A 786 -22.66 19.46 12.38
CA SER A 786 -22.26 20.58 11.54
C SER A 786 -22.76 20.39 10.10
N GLY A 787 -22.75 21.47 9.32
CA GLY A 787 -23.11 21.45 7.91
C GLY A 787 -24.59 21.19 7.64
N VAL A 788 -25.47 21.52 8.59
CA VAL A 788 -26.93 21.34 8.48
C VAL A 788 -27.54 22.41 7.58
N VAL A 789 -28.54 22.03 6.78
CA VAL A 789 -29.27 22.90 5.85
C VAL A 789 -30.78 22.92 6.10
N ALA A 790 -31.34 21.93 6.79
CA ALA A 790 -32.74 21.94 7.22
C ALA A 790 -32.93 21.17 8.54
N VAL A 791 -33.97 21.53 9.29
CA VAL A 791 -34.35 20.90 10.56
C VAL A 791 -35.86 20.65 10.59
N ALA A 792 -36.28 19.54 11.21
CA ALA A 792 -37.66 19.21 11.51
C ALA A 792 -37.74 18.63 12.93
N ALA A 793 -38.89 18.80 13.59
CA ALA A 793 -39.11 18.30 14.95
C ALA A 793 -40.47 17.61 15.02
N GLY A 794 -40.48 16.37 15.51
CA GLY A 794 -41.69 15.67 15.90
C GLY A 794 -42.01 15.89 17.37
N SER A 795 -42.91 15.09 17.94
CA SER A 795 -43.33 15.29 19.34
C SER A 795 -42.18 15.13 20.33
N SER A 796 -41.32 14.13 20.10
CA SER A 796 -40.24 13.75 21.03
C SER A 796 -38.91 13.43 20.34
N HIS A 797 -38.77 13.77 19.05
CA HIS A 797 -37.55 13.54 18.27
C HIS A 797 -37.27 14.74 17.36
N THR A 798 -36.03 14.86 16.92
CA THR A 798 -35.56 15.93 16.03
C THR A 798 -34.77 15.31 14.88
N VAL A 799 -34.91 15.90 13.70
CA VAL A 799 -34.30 15.44 12.45
C VAL A 799 -33.59 16.62 11.79
N ALA A 800 -32.41 16.38 11.23
CA ALA A 800 -31.66 17.38 10.49
C ALA A 800 -31.14 16.81 9.17
N LEU A 801 -31.19 17.63 8.13
CA LEU A 801 -30.62 17.36 6.81
C LEU A 801 -29.29 18.11 6.69
N LYS A 802 -28.23 17.39 6.33
CA LYS A 802 -26.91 17.97 6.03
C LYS A 802 -26.81 18.37 4.57
N SER A 803 -25.89 19.30 4.30
CA SER A 803 -25.61 19.82 2.94
C SER A 803 -25.13 18.77 1.94
N ASP A 804 -24.62 17.63 2.42
CA ASP A 804 -24.23 16.47 1.60
C ASP A 804 -25.39 15.51 1.29
N GLY A 805 -26.61 15.84 1.73
CA GLY A 805 -27.81 15.01 1.57
C GLY A 805 -28.00 13.96 2.67
N THR A 806 -27.11 13.89 3.67
CA THR A 806 -27.23 12.96 4.81
C THR A 806 -28.31 13.43 5.77
N VAL A 807 -29.19 12.51 6.21
CA VAL A 807 -30.16 12.77 7.29
C VAL A 807 -29.63 12.20 8.60
N VAL A 808 -29.74 13.00 9.67
CA VAL A 808 -29.47 12.56 11.04
C VAL A 808 -30.69 12.83 11.92
N ALA A 809 -30.90 12.01 12.94
CA ALA A 809 -32.01 12.13 13.87
C ALA A 809 -31.57 11.86 15.32
N TRP A 810 -32.30 12.38 16.31
CA TRP A 810 -32.09 12.10 17.74
C TRP A 810 -33.38 12.28 18.55
N GLY A 811 -33.37 11.82 19.80
CA GLY A 811 -34.52 11.84 20.71
C GLY A 811 -35.15 10.46 20.91
N TRP A 812 -36.47 10.45 21.12
CA TRP A 812 -37.26 9.23 21.34
C TRP A 812 -37.34 8.37 20.07
N ASN A 813 -37.15 7.05 20.22
CA ASN A 813 -37.10 6.10 19.09
C ASN A 813 -37.98 4.85 19.28
N GLY A 814 -38.93 4.85 20.23
CA GLY A 814 -39.70 3.64 20.53
C GLY A 814 -40.56 3.12 19.37
N ALA A 815 -40.86 3.96 18.38
CA ALA A 815 -41.55 3.59 17.14
C ALA A 815 -40.60 3.44 15.94
N GLY A 816 -39.28 3.62 16.11
CA GLY A 816 -38.31 3.58 15.02
C GLY A 816 -38.16 4.88 14.24
N GLN A 817 -38.70 6.01 14.73
CA GLN A 817 -38.71 7.31 14.02
C GLN A 817 -37.33 7.93 13.77
N LEU A 818 -36.27 7.43 14.43
CA LEU A 818 -34.91 7.86 14.11
C LEU A 818 -34.38 7.18 12.85
N GLY A 819 -34.98 6.07 12.41
CA GLY A 819 -34.65 5.42 11.14
C GLY A 819 -33.25 4.81 11.10
N ASP A 820 -32.62 4.56 12.26
CA ASP A 820 -31.26 4.03 12.39
C ASP A 820 -31.21 2.49 12.43
N GLY A 821 -32.31 1.83 12.06
CA GLY A 821 -32.46 0.38 12.14
C GLY A 821 -32.67 -0.13 13.57
N THR A 822 -32.95 0.75 14.53
CA THR A 822 -33.17 0.38 15.93
C THR A 822 -34.42 1.06 16.50
N LYS A 823 -34.81 0.66 17.73
CA LYS A 823 -35.83 1.33 18.54
C LYS A 823 -35.26 1.98 19.81
N THR A 824 -33.98 2.32 19.79
CA THR A 824 -33.27 2.88 20.95
C THR A 824 -33.19 4.40 20.87
N ASN A 825 -33.55 5.09 21.95
CA ASN A 825 -33.43 6.54 22.03
C ASN A 825 -31.97 6.99 21.85
N ARG A 826 -31.77 8.17 21.26
CA ARG A 826 -30.44 8.75 21.02
C ARG A 826 -30.35 10.14 21.63
N ILE A 827 -29.42 10.34 22.55
CA ILE A 827 -29.17 11.64 23.20
C ILE A 827 -28.20 12.54 22.41
N THR A 828 -27.67 12.02 21.30
CA THR A 828 -26.86 12.72 20.29
C THR A 828 -27.32 12.30 18.89
N PRO A 829 -27.06 13.11 17.84
CA PRO A 829 -27.43 12.78 16.47
C PRO A 829 -26.88 11.43 15.99
N VAL A 830 -27.76 10.58 15.45
CA VAL A 830 -27.43 9.34 14.75
C VAL A 830 -27.77 9.47 13.26
N ALA A 831 -27.00 8.82 12.40
CA ALA A 831 -27.32 8.77 10.97
C ALA A 831 -28.56 7.89 10.72
N VAL A 832 -29.44 8.37 9.84
CA VAL A 832 -30.57 7.57 9.33
C VAL A 832 -30.02 6.55 8.32
N SER A 833 -30.47 5.30 8.42
CA SER A 833 -30.08 4.23 7.51
C SER A 833 -30.66 4.46 6.11
N ALA A 834 -29.81 4.66 5.10
CA ALA A 834 -30.11 4.50 3.67
C ALA A 834 -30.71 5.64 2.82
N PRO A 835 -31.14 6.84 3.27
CA PRO A 835 -31.64 7.83 2.31
C PRO A 835 -30.47 8.64 1.73
N THR A 836 -30.22 8.47 0.42
CA THR A 836 -29.32 9.34 -0.36
C THR A 836 -30.14 10.32 -1.21
N GLY A 837 -29.57 11.48 -1.55
CA GLY A 837 -30.23 12.48 -2.40
C GLY A 837 -31.43 13.19 -1.75
N VAL A 838 -31.48 13.29 -0.42
CA VAL A 838 -32.55 13.99 0.29
C VAL A 838 -32.43 15.50 0.13
N VAL A 839 -33.54 16.17 -0.15
CA VAL A 839 -33.64 17.62 -0.32
C VAL A 839 -34.55 18.30 0.69
N ALA A 840 -35.46 17.56 1.34
CA ALA A 840 -36.28 18.06 2.43
C ALA A 840 -36.64 16.98 3.44
N VAL A 841 -36.87 17.37 4.69
CA VAL A 841 -37.30 16.51 5.79
C VAL A 841 -38.51 17.09 6.49
N ALA A 842 -39.41 16.24 6.96
CA ALA A 842 -40.53 16.60 7.81
C ALA A 842 -40.73 15.52 8.88
N ALA A 843 -41.38 15.90 9.99
CA ALA A 843 -41.66 14.99 11.09
C ALA A 843 -43.11 15.18 11.54
N GLY A 844 -43.81 14.07 11.79
CA GLY A 844 -45.05 14.06 12.56
C GLY A 844 -44.77 13.71 14.02
N GLU A 845 -45.80 13.32 14.77
CA GLU A 845 -45.65 13.01 16.21
C GLU A 845 -44.60 11.91 16.47
N SER A 846 -44.74 10.79 15.76
CA SER A 846 -43.89 9.60 15.91
C SER A 846 -43.41 9.01 14.58
N HIS A 847 -43.49 9.76 13.48
CA HIS A 847 -43.01 9.33 12.17
C HIS A 847 -42.21 10.44 11.48
N THR A 848 -41.36 10.06 10.54
CA THR A 848 -40.44 10.93 9.83
C THR A 848 -40.56 10.71 8.33
N LEU A 849 -40.39 11.80 7.57
CA LEU A 849 -40.48 11.85 6.12
C LEU A 849 -39.22 12.46 5.55
N ALA A 850 -38.72 11.92 4.44
CA ALA A 850 -37.66 12.54 3.64
C ALA A 850 -38.02 12.53 2.16
N LEU A 851 -37.99 13.72 1.57
CA LEU A 851 -38.19 13.95 0.14
C LEU A 851 -36.84 13.92 -0.58
N ARG A 852 -36.74 13.11 -1.62
CA ARG A 852 -35.55 13.03 -2.48
C ARG A 852 -35.63 14.01 -3.65
N SER A 853 -34.47 14.33 -4.22
CA SER A 853 -34.34 15.25 -5.35
C SER A 853 -35.05 14.80 -6.62
N ASP A 854 -35.33 13.50 -6.75
CA ASP A 854 -36.09 12.91 -7.86
C ASP A 854 -37.61 12.97 -7.65
N GLY A 855 -38.08 13.60 -6.57
CA GLY A 855 -39.49 13.73 -6.23
C GLY A 855 -40.09 12.48 -5.57
N THR A 856 -39.27 11.49 -5.18
CA THR A 856 -39.73 10.32 -4.43
C THR A 856 -39.73 10.58 -2.92
N LEU A 857 -40.70 9.99 -2.22
CA LEU A 857 -40.88 10.13 -0.78
C LEU A 857 -40.55 8.82 -0.07
N VAL A 858 -39.77 8.92 1.02
CA VAL A 858 -39.58 7.82 1.97
C VAL A 858 -40.08 8.24 3.36
N ALA A 859 -40.61 7.27 4.10
CA ALA A 859 -41.18 7.45 5.43
C ALA A 859 -40.68 6.37 6.40
N TRP A 860 -40.63 6.66 7.70
CA TRP A 860 -40.34 5.67 8.75
C TRP A 860 -40.88 6.12 10.11
N GLY A 861 -40.83 5.23 11.10
CA GLY A 861 -41.37 5.43 12.44
C GLY A 861 -42.72 4.76 12.64
N GLY A 862 -43.57 5.37 13.47
CA GLY A 862 -44.87 4.83 13.85
C GLY A 862 -45.85 4.79 12.68
N ASN A 863 -46.58 3.67 12.55
CA ASN A 863 -47.47 3.43 11.40
C ASN A 863 -48.86 2.88 11.78
N ARG A 864 -49.29 3.04 13.04
CA ARG A 864 -50.53 2.43 13.55
C ARG A 864 -51.79 2.72 12.72
N TYR A 865 -51.84 3.87 12.03
CA TYR A 865 -52.97 4.31 11.23
C TYR A 865 -52.63 4.40 9.73
N GLY A 866 -51.47 3.88 9.32
CA GLY A 866 -51.01 3.95 7.93
C GLY A 866 -50.30 5.24 7.56
N GLN A 867 -49.87 6.06 8.51
CA GLN A 867 -49.21 7.35 8.27
C GLN A 867 -47.89 7.26 7.49
N LEU A 868 -47.30 6.06 7.32
CA LEU A 868 -46.14 5.90 6.44
C LEU A 868 -46.51 5.81 4.96
N GLY A 869 -47.76 5.49 4.62
CA GLY A 869 -48.24 5.45 3.23
C GLY A 869 -47.69 4.27 2.41
N ASP A 870 -47.21 3.22 3.08
CA ASP A 870 -46.63 2.02 2.48
C ASP A 870 -47.64 0.87 2.29
N GLY A 871 -48.94 1.16 2.45
CA GLY A 871 -50.02 0.18 2.38
C GLY A 871 -50.12 -0.74 3.60
N THR A 872 -49.36 -0.46 4.67
CA THR A 872 -49.33 -1.27 5.90
C THR A 872 -49.69 -0.46 7.14
N ILE A 873 -49.77 -1.15 8.29
CA ILE A 873 -49.89 -0.54 9.62
C ILE A 873 -48.68 -0.86 10.51
N THR A 874 -47.57 -1.31 9.90
CA THR A 874 -46.39 -1.78 10.62
C THR A 874 -45.36 -0.66 10.74
N ASP A 875 -44.92 -0.39 11.98
CA ASP A 875 -43.83 0.56 12.23
C ASP A 875 -42.57 0.18 11.45
N ARG A 876 -41.82 1.18 11.01
CA ARG A 876 -40.55 0.98 10.27
C ARG A 876 -39.41 1.63 11.02
N ASP A 877 -38.42 0.86 11.42
CA ASP A 877 -37.18 1.37 12.05
C ASP A 877 -36.13 1.82 11.02
N SER A 878 -36.43 1.68 9.73
CA SER A 878 -35.63 2.13 8.59
C SER A 878 -36.55 2.75 7.52
N PRO A 879 -36.08 3.74 6.74
CA PRO A 879 -36.84 4.35 5.65
C PRO A 879 -37.46 3.34 4.68
N VAL A 880 -38.77 3.45 4.45
CA VAL A 880 -39.52 2.72 3.42
C VAL A 880 -40.02 3.69 2.36
N ALA A 881 -40.08 3.25 1.11
CA ALA A 881 -40.66 4.05 0.02
C ALA A 881 -42.18 4.19 0.20
N VAL A 882 -42.72 5.32 -0.28
CA VAL A 882 -44.16 5.58 -0.41
C VAL A 882 -44.54 5.39 -1.89
N PRO A 883 -44.82 4.15 -2.35
CA PRO A 883 -44.79 3.81 -3.77
C PRO A 883 -45.92 4.44 -4.60
N ALA A 884 -47.02 4.86 -3.97
CA ALA A 884 -48.15 5.47 -4.66
C ALA A 884 -47.97 6.97 -4.99
N LEU A 885 -46.79 7.54 -4.69
CA LEU A 885 -46.49 8.95 -4.93
C LEU A 885 -45.19 9.15 -5.73
N SER A 886 -45.26 10.09 -6.68
CA SER A 886 -44.12 10.64 -7.41
C SER A 886 -44.33 12.15 -7.59
N GLU A 887 -43.29 12.84 -8.04
CA GLU A 887 -43.31 14.29 -8.31
C GLU A 887 -43.71 15.14 -7.09
N VAL A 888 -43.34 14.68 -5.89
CA VAL A 888 -43.62 15.42 -4.66
C VAL A 888 -42.68 16.63 -4.56
N VAL A 889 -43.21 17.79 -4.18
CA VAL A 889 -42.46 19.05 -4.02
C VAL A 889 -42.49 19.60 -2.60
N ALA A 890 -43.47 19.21 -1.77
CA ALA A 890 -43.53 19.58 -0.37
C ALA A 890 -44.22 18.47 0.46
N VAL A 891 -43.85 18.36 1.74
CA VAL A 891 -44.40 17.36 2.67
C VAL A 891 -44.64 17.96 4.05
N ALA A 892 -45.66 17.47 4.76
CA ALA A 892 -45.91 17.79 6.15
C ALA A 892 -46.40 16.55 6.92
N GLY A 893 -45.88 16.35 8.13
CA GLY A 893 -46.34 15.33 9.06
C GLY A 893 -47.22 15.96 10.15
N GLY A 894 -48.45 15.49 10.29
CA GLY A 894 -49.31 15.85 11.41
C GLY A 894 -49.10 14.93 12.60
N GLY A 895 -50.07 14.90 13.52
CA GLY A 895 -50.04 13.95 14.64
C GLY A 895 -49.88 12.51 14.15
N ASN A 896 -50.92 11.98 13.50
CA ASN A 896 -50.93 10.62 12.97
C ASN A 896 -51.37 10.55 11.50
N HIS A 897 -51.17 11.63 10.74
CA HIS A 897 -51.46 11.71 9.31
C HIS A 897 -50.33 12.44 8.57
N THR A 898 -50.30 12.31 7.25
CA THR A 898 -49.28 12.90 6.40
C THR A 898 -49.93 13.59 5.20
N MET A 899 -49.30 14.66 4.74
CA MET A 899 -49.68 15.41 3.55
C MET A 899 -48.49 15.56 2.61
N ALA A 900 -48.74 15.49 1.30
CA ALA A 900 -47.76 15.78 0.26
C ALA A 900 -48.38 16.65 -0.83
N VAL A 901 -47.61 17.62 -1.33
CA VAL A 901 -47.96 18.44 -2.50
C VAL A 901 -47.19 17.90 -3.70
N LYS A 902 -47.88 17.69 -4.81
CA LYS A 902 -47.26 17.30 -6.09
C LYS A 902 -46.91 18.52 -6.92
N SER A 903 -46.04 18.32 -7.91
CA SER A 903 -45.57 19.36 -8.83
C SER A 903 -46.69 20.06 -9.61
N ASP A 904 -47.81 19.36 -9.84
CA ASP A 904 -49.03 19.88 -10.46
C ASP A 904 -49.92 20.73 -9.52
N GLY A 905 -49.51 20.89 -8.26
CA GLY A 905 -50.23 21.66 -7.24
C GLY A 905 -51.41 20.91 -6.61
N THR A 906 -51.55 19.60 -6.82
CA THR A 906 -52.52 18.76 -6.09
C THR A 906 -51.96 18.29 -4.75
N VAL A 907 -52.86 17.91 -3.82
CA VAL A 907 -52.49 17.42 -2.48
C VAL A 907 -52.92 15.97 -2.32
N ALA A 908 -52.01 15.15 -1.78
CA ALA A 908 -52.32 13.81 -1.31
C ALA A 908 -52.18 13.73 0.21
N THR A 909 -53.07 12.99 0.87
CA THR A 909 -53.11 12.80 2.32
C THR A 909 -53.38 11.35 2.69
N TRP A 910 -52.79 10.88 3.78
CA TRP A 910 -53.00 9.53 4.30
C TRP A 910 -52.74 9.45 5.81
N GLY A 911 -53.05 8.30 6.42
CA GLY A 911 -52.97 8.05 7.85
C GLY A 911 -54.32 8.17 8.55
N TRP A 912 -54.31 8.64 9.80
CA TRP A 912 -55.47 8.75 10.65
C TRP A 912 -56.46 9.84 10.20
N ASN A 913 -57.77 9.56 10.20
CA ASN A 913 -58.81 10.43 9.65
C ASN A 913 -60.07 10.60 10.54
N ALA A 914 -60.01 10.31 11.85
CA ALA A 914 -61.23 10.29 12.67
C ALA A 914 -62.00 11.62 12.73
N TYR A 915 -61.35 12.75 12.43
CA TYR A 915 -61.95 14.10 12.39
C TYR A 915 -62.03 14.67 10.98
N GLY A 916 -61.74 13.87 9.94
CA GLY A 916 -61.75 14.32 8.54
C GLY A 916 -60.51 15.10 8.13
N GLN A 917 -59.41 15.00 8.86
CA GLN A 917 -58.14 15.68 8.56
C GLN A 917 -57.47 15.25 7.24
N LEU A 918 -57.92 14.17 6.60
CA LEU A 918 -57.48 13.84 5.25
C LEU A 918 -58.21 14.68 4.18
N GLY A 919 -59.35 15.30 4.51
CA GLY A 919 -60.03 16.20 3.59
C GLY A 919 -60.70 15.50 2.40
N ASP A 920 -60.84 14.18 2.44
CA ASP A 920 -61.37 13.35 1.36
C ASP A 920 -62.91 13.16 1.41
N GLY A 921 -63.60 13.97 2.22
CA GLY A 921 -65.04 13.87 2.47
C GLY A 921 -65.43 12.73 3.40
N THR A 922 -64.45 11.98 3.94
CA THR A 922 -64.69 10.83 4.81
C THR A 922 -64.06 11.02 6.20
N ARG A 923 -64.25 10.02 7.07
CA ARG A 923 -63.52 9.88 8.34
C ARG A 923 -62.77 8.56 8.44
N THR A 924 -62.43 7.98 7.29
CA THR A 924 -61.81 6.67 7.19
C THR A 924 -60.31 6.83 7.01
N ASP A 925 -59.53 6.11 7.82
CA ASP A 925 -58.08 6.08 7.73
C ASP A 925 -57.63 5.57 6.35
N ARG A 926 -56.50 6.07 5.84
CA ARG A 926 -55.93 5.66 4.55
C ARG A 926 -54.52 5.12 4.75
N LEU A 927 -54.29 3.88 4.33
CA LEU A 927 -52.96 3.24 4.41
C LEU A 927 -52.03 3.65 3.25
N ASP A 928 -52.63 4.21 2.19
CA ASP A 928 -51.95 4.68 1.00
C ASP A 928 -52.34 6.14 0.73
N PRO A 929 -51.44 6.94 0.15
CA PRO A 929 -51.72 8.30 -0.31
C PRO A 929 -53.01 8.40 -1.14
N ALA A 930 -53.95 9.22 -0.68
CA ALA A 930 -55.19 9.54 -1.41
C ALA A 930 -55.22 11.03 -1.76
N GLN A 931 -55.60 11.36 -2.99
CA GLN A 931 -55.73 12.75 -3.43
C GLN A 931 -56.92 13.43 -2.72
N VAL A 932 -56.71 14.66 -2.24
CA VAL A 932 -57.78 15.52 -1.71
C VAL A 932 -58.63 16.01 -2.90
N PRO A 933 -59.94 15.70 -2.95
CA PRO A 933 -60.79 16.10 -4.06
C PRO A 933 -60.81 17.63 -4.24
N GLU A 934 -60.78 18.07 -5.50
CA GLU A 934 -60.99 19.47 -5.92
C GLU A 934 -59.98 20.52 -5.36
N LEU A 935 -58.95 20.08 -4.63
CA LEU A 935 -57.90 20.96 -4.09
C LEU A 935 -56.69 21.03 -5.04
N THR A 936 -56.59 22.13 -5.79
CA THR A 936 -55.52 22.37 -6.76
C THR A 936 -54.81 23.70 -6.53
N GLY A 937 -53.64 23.89 -7.15
CA GLY A 937 -52.86 25.13 -7.07
C GLY A 937 -52.25 25.38 -5.69
N VAL A 938 -52.06 24.32 -4.90
CA VAL A 938 -51.41 24.36 -3.58
C VAL A 938 -49.91 24.42 -3.74
N THR A 939 -49.25 25.28 -2.96
CA THR A 939 -47.79 25.44 -2.94
C THR A 939 -47.16 24.97 -1.64
N THR A 940 -47.93 24.93 -0.55
CA THR A 940 -47.43 24.56 0.78
C THR A 940 -48.54 23.94 1.60
N VAL A 941 -48.20 22.97 2.45
CA VAL A 941 -49.10 22.33 3.41
C VAL A 941 -48.51 22.40 4.81
N ALA A 942 -49.37 22.49 5.80
CA ALA A 942 -49.03 22.33 7.20
C ALA A 942 -50.05 21.41 7.87
N ALA A 943 -49.57 20.51 8.71
CA ALA A 943 -50.38 19.51 9.38
C ALA A 943 -50.27 19.69 10.89
N GLY A 944 -51.40 19.91 11.56
CA GLY A 944 -51.48 19.92 13.00
C GLY A 944 -51.67 18.52 13.57
N GLU A 945 -51.99 18.43 14.86
CA GLU A 945 -52.24 17.13 15.51
C GLU A 945 -53.44 16.40 14.89
N SER A 946 -54.51 17.13 14.55
CA SER A 946 -55.78 16.58 14.06
C SER A 946 -56.47 17.46 13.00
N HIS A 947 -55.76 18.44 12.43
CA HIS A 947 -56.27 19.33 11.38
C HIS A 947 -55.18 19.61 10.35
N SER A 948 -55.58 20.10 9.18
CA SER A 948 -54.70 20.30 8.04
C SER A 948 -54.94 21.66 7.41
N VAL A 949 -53.88 22.22 6.83
CA VAL A 949 -53.89 23.55 6.22
C VAL A 949 -53.12 23.49 4.91
N ALA A 950 -53.66 24.11 3.87
CA ALA A 950 -53.00 24.28 2.58
C ALA A 950 -52.96 25.76 2.20
N LEU A 951 -51.81 26.20 1.70
CA LEU A 951 -51.61 27.51 1.09
C LEU A 951 -51.61 27.37 -0.43
N LYS A 952 -52.45 28.15 -1.10
CA LYS A 952 -52.53 28.20 -2.56
C LYS A 952 -51.60 29.27 -3.13
N SER A 953 -51.23 29.09 -4.40
CA SER A 953 -50.38 30.00 -5.16
C SER A 953 -50.95 31.43 -5.30
N ASP A 954 -52.26 31.61 -5.14
CA ASP A 954 -52.93 32.91 -5.12
C ASP A 954 -52.88 33.61 -3.74
N GLY A 955 -52.21 33.01 -2.74
CA GLY A 955 -52.09 33.52 -1.38
C GLY A 955 -53.29 33.24 -0.47
N SER A 956 -54.29 32.49 -0.94
CA SER A 956 -55.42 32.04 -0.12
C SER A 956 -55.07 30.76 0.67
N SER A 957 -55.67 30.59 1.84
CA SER A 957 -55.46 29.40 2.69
C SER A 957 -56.74 28.60 2.87
N MET A 958 -56.60 27.28 2.88
CA MET A 958 -57.66 26.31 3.10
C MET A 958 -57.36 25.51 4.38
N ALA A 959 -58.36 25.20 5.20
CA ALA A 959 -58.21 24.38 6.40
C ALA A 959 -59.36 23.37 6.55
N TRP A 960 -59.05 22.20 7.12
CA TRP A 960 -60.01 21.14 7.41
C TRP A 960 -59.54 20.23 8.56
N GLY A 961 -60.42 19.34 9.03
CA GLY A 961 -60.20 18.44 10.17
C GLY A 961 -60.87 18.93 11.46
N TYR A 962 -60.22 18.64 12.59
CA TYR A 962 -60.70 18.96 13.93
C TYR A 962 -60.77 20.48 14.20
N ASN A 963 -61.90 20.96 14.74
CA ASN A 963 -62.15 22.40 14.90
C ASN A 963 -62.73 22.82 16.27
N ARG A 964 -62.75 21.97 17.30
CA ARG A 964 -63.42 22.34 18.57
C ARG A 964 -62.86 23.61 19.24
N PHE A 965 -61.62 23.98 18.94
CA PHE A 965 -60.98 25.20 19.44
C PHE A 965 -60.91 26.33 18.41
N GLY A 966 -61.55 26.17 17.26
CA GLY A 966 -61.52 27.14 16.17
C GLY A 966 -60.27 27.05 15.28
N SER A 967 -59.53 25.94 15.30
CA SER A 967 -58.27 25.72 14.56
C SER A 967 -58.42 25.80 13.03
N LEU A 968 -59.63 25.79 12.49
CA LEU A 968 -59.87 26.00 11.06
C LEU A 968 -59.99 27.48 10.67
N GLY A 969 -60.25 28.37 11.63
CA GLY A 969 -60.30 29.82 11.37
C GLY A 969 -61.51 30.28 10.54
N ASP A 970 -62.50 29.41 10.34
CA ASP A 970 -63.67 29.65 9.49
C ASP A 970 -64.82 30.39 10.20
N GLY A 971 -64.61 30.78 11.45
CA GLY A 971 -65.62 31.40 12.32
C GLY A 971 -66.49 30.40 13.07
N THR A 972 -66.22 29.10 12.96
CA THR A 972 -66.97 28.02 13.62
C THR A 972 -66.10 27.23 14.60
N THR A 973 -66.71 26.26 15.29
CA THR A 973 -66.02 25.24 16.09
C THR A 973 -66.37 23.82 15.64
N THR A 974 -66.87 23.68 14.41
CA THR A 974 -67.35 22.41 13.85
C THR A 974 -66.29 21.80 12.94
N ASP A 975 -66.02 20.51 13.12
CA ASP A 975 -65.08 19.77 12.29
C ASP A 975 -65.50 19.81 10.82
N ARG A 976 -64.53 19.85 9.90
CA ARG A 976 -64.77 19.78 8.45
C ARG A 976 -64.02 18.62 7.84
N TRP A 977 -64.68 17.82 7.02
CA TRP A 977 -64.05 16.65 6.38
C TRP A 977 -63.60 16.93 4.94
N GLU A 978 -63.74 18.19 4.50
CA GLU A 978 -63.35 18.71 3.20
C GLU A 978 -62.70 20.09 3.39
N PRO A 979 -61.72 20.47 2.53
CA PRO A 979 -61.08 21.78 2.57
C PRO A 979 -62.07 22.95 2.58
N GLY A 980 -61.99 23.81 3.59
CA GLY A 980 -62.75 25.06 3.67
C GLY A 980 -61.83 26.29 3.61
N ALA A 981 -62.29 27.38 2.99
CA ALA A 981 -61.52 28.62 2.95
C ALA A 981 -61.35 29.23 4.35
N VAL A 982 -60.17 29.75 4.65
CA VAL A 982 -59.90 30.53 5.88
C VAL A 982 -60.15 32.02 5.58
N PRO A 983 -61.30 32.59 6.00
CA PRO A 983 -61.69 33.94 5.63
C PRO A 983 -60.84 35.01 6.32
N GLY A 984 -60.60 36.13 5.63
CA GLY A 984 -59.91 37.30 6.19
C GLY A 984 -58.38 37.24 6.14
N LEU A 985 -57.82 36.25 5.44
CA LEU A 985 -56.39 36.16 5.14
C LEU A 985 -56.17 36.50 3.65
N THR A 986 -55.34 37.50 3.39
CA THR A 986 -54.79 37.82 2.06
C THR A 986 -53.27 37.88 2.16
N ASP A 987 -52.61 37.68 1.03
CA ASP A 987 -51.15 37.83 0.89
C ASP A 987 -50.36 36.91 1.82
N VAL A 988 -50.86 35.68 2.07
CA VAL A 988 -50.19 34.69 2.92
C VAL A 988 -49.01 34.08 2.16
N THR A 989 -47.87 33.95 2.84
CA THR A 989 -46.61 33.39 2.30
C THR A 989 -46.19 32.10 2.96
N ALA A 990 -46.67 31.82 4.18
CA ALA A 990 -46.40 30.58 4.88
C ALA A 990 -47.53 30.28 5.87
N VAL A 991 -47.74 28.99 6.14
CA VAL A 991 -48.71 28.49 7.13
C VAL A 991 -48.01 27.51 8.07
N ALA A 992 -48.45 27.46 9.32
CA ALA A 992 -48.02 26.45 10.29
C ALA A 992 -49.20 26.02 11.16
N ALA A 993 -49.18 24.77 11.59
CA ALA A 993 -50.24 24.16 12.39
C ALA A 993 -49.63 23.42 13.59
N GLY A 994 -50.12 23.72 14.79
CA GLY A 994 -49.75 23.04 16.03
C GLY A 994 -50.84 22.06 16.48
N SER A 995 -50.86 21.71 17.78
CA SER A 995 -51.87 20.77 18.32
C SER A 995 -53.31 21.26 18.14
N SER A 996 -53.55 22.54 18.40
CA SER A 996 -54.88 23.16 18.27
C SER A 996 -54.81 24.62 17.87
N THR A 997 -53.65 25.08 17.40
CA THR A 997 -53.38 26.44 16.94
C THR A 997 -52.91 26.43 15.51
N THR A 998 -53.14 27.52 14.81
CA THR A 998 -52.76 27.66 13.42
C THR A 998 -52.32 29.08 13.16
N PHE A 999 -51.30 29.20 12.30
CA PHE A 999 -50.64 30.45 12.00
C PHE A 999 -50.54 30.65 10.50
N ALA A 1000 -50.66 31.91 10.08
CA ALA A 1000 -50.38 32.35 8.73
C ALA A 1000 -49.46 33.56 8.77
N LEU A 1001 -48.37 33.51 8.02
CA LEU A 1001 -47.46 34.63 7.81
C LEU A 1001 -47.87 35.36 6.54
N LYS A 1002 -47.98 36.69 6.62
CA LYS A 1002 -48.32 37.54 5.48
C LYS A 1002 -47.05 38.14 4.84
N ASN A 1003 -47.14 38.52 3.57
CA ASN A 1003 -46.08 39.18 2.80
C ASN A 1003 -45.48 40.42 3.48
N ASN A 1004 -46.28 41.11 4.30
CA ASN A 1004 -45.85 42.28 5.07
C ASN A 1004 -45.12 41.94 6.39
N GLY A 1005 -44.83 40.66 6.65
CA GLY A 1005 -44.15 40.18 7.85
C GLY A 1005 -45.06 39.96 9.07
N THR A 1006 -46.35 40.28 8.98
CA THR A 1006 -47.28 40.08 10.10
C THR A 1006 -47.72 38.62 10.22
N VAL A 1007 -47.95 38.14 11.45
CA VAL A 1007 -48.44 36.78 11.73
C VAL A 1007 -49.88 36.86 12.20
N ALA A 1008 -50.76 36.11 11.54
CA ALA A 1008 -52.11 35.84 12.00
C ALA A 1008 -52.15 34.50 12.75
N GLU A 1009 -52.88 34.47 13.87
CA GLU A 1009 -53.05 33.29 14.74
C GLU A 1009 -54.55 33.02 14.95
N TRP A 1010 -54.93 31.74 14.98
CA TRP A 1010 -56.26 31.28 15.41
C TRP A 1010 -56.18 29.90 16.07
N GLY A 1011 -57.30 29.42 16.61
CA GLY A 1011 -57.37 28.20 17.42
C GLY A 1011 -57.24 28.47 18.93
N TYR A 1012 -56.64 27.53 19.66
CA TYR A 1012 -56.54 27.58 21.12
C TYR A 1012 -55.51 28.61 21.62
N LYS A 1013 -55.96 29.66 22.33
CA LYS A 1013 -55.08 30.68 22.93
C LYS A 1013 -55.39 30.89 24.42
N SER A 1014 -54.45 30.53 25.29
CA SER A 1014 -54.50 30.79 26.74
C SER A 1014 -55.85 30.45 27.42
N GLY A 1015 -56.48 29.34 27.03
CA GLY A 1015 -57.77 28.90 27.58
C GLY A 1015 -59.01 29.40 26.84
N SER A 1016 -58.85 30.15 25.75
CA SER A 1016 -59.92 30.66 24.88
C SER A 1016 -59.80 30.10 23.46
N SER A 1017 -60.91 30.05 22.71
CA SER A 1017 -60.95 29.61 21.31
C SER A 1017 -61.07 30.82 20.38
N LEU A 1018 -60.06 31.04 19.53
CA LEU A 1018 -60.07 32.03 18.46
C LEU A 1018 -60.61 31.39 17.18
N THR A 1019 -61.89 31.55 16.88
CA THR A 1019 -62.52 30.93 15.71
C THR A 1019 -62.22 31.65 14.40
N ARG A 1020 -61.58 32.83 14.43
CA ARG A 1020 -61.15 33.59 13.25
C ARG A 1020 -59.70 34.05 13.40
N PRO A 1021 -58.94 34.18 12.30
CA PRO A 1021 -57.59 34.72 12.31
C PRO A 1021 -57.52 36.11 12.95
N GLN A 1022 -56.61 36.29 13.91
CA GLN A 1022 -56.27 37.58 14.49
C GLN A 1022 -54.79 37.89 14.22
N THR A 1023 -54.51 39.07 13.66
CA THR A 1023 -53.13 39.53 13.44
C THR A 1023 -52.48 39.96 14.75
N ALA A 1024 -51.41 39.29 15.14
CA ALA A 1024 -50.47 39.77 16.14
C ALA A 1024 -49.42 40.64 15.44
N SER A 1025 -49.20 41.88 15.91
CA SER A 1025 -48.11 42.71 15.40
C SER A 1025 -46.78 42.15 15.94
N VAL A 1026 -46.12 41.31 15.15
CA VAL A 1026 -44.74 40.91 15.38
C VAL A 1026 -43.86 41.96 14.71
N GLY A 1027 -43.79 43.15 15.32
CA GLY A 1027 -42.96 44.26 14.83
C GLY A 1027 -41.48 43.91 14.75
#